data_AF-A0A182Y4Y1-F1
#
_entry.id   AF-A0A182Y4Y1-F1
#
_cell.length_a   1.000
_cell.length_b   1.000
_cell.length_c   1.000
_cell.angle_alpha   90.00
_cell.angle_beta   90.00
_cell.angle_gamma   90.00
#
_symmetry.space_group_name_H-M   'P 1'
#
loop_
_entity.id
_entity.type
_entity.pdbx_description
1 polymer ?
#
loop_
_entity_poly.entity_id
_entity_poly.type
_entity_poly.pdbx_seq_one_letter_code
_entity_poly.pdbx_strand_id
1 'polypeptide(L)'
;MASRCPIGRRLSICLVVLTLLATAAQSKLLLNGTDCTIREPLYNVTFDFNALSSDLNHHVTSEENGERFFFNVCDKDQPAKDNRTDPRAYLMRHGTKITLGYEPHLQLDNGRMQFSFVGEPCGNGSHYTLDIILLCSYERTPDALRVIPHTPDQCRYFIFWDTPLACQPLPTALETNRCTVRDGTNRHLYNLLPLGSANHEVPLPDGARFVVSVCKPVRYGHLTMCPPGVGVCLVNGTNYLDYGQAVPDPKIDASGRLVMEMRSKSGPCPNSLIVFECGKEEGVDTGPVYRGRKDNCTHEFVWRTSLACRDTRPCSVSNPITGTQYDLSLLANRTYTLTSRDNRTYEVGVCHIPASSHCPLDAGACEVSPKQSVGLGVISDELQYETTGAPYLLYRSGAVCDAASGRRWETRLEFICETDPVGGGRTGTIVPPIVVENGECQLVVHFETVLVCEPALMACGAYNESTIDQYVDLSPLMDSTRNYEARASGANKDLRYFLNVCRPLVPQYGLSCRGGAAACEAIFDGVTARNETTLGFPDVSLVVAGDTVLMKYLRGDPCPQDPVTNLSTTVTFHCLATAGRGTPVLVEIEHGCHYRFDWATAVICPPELTIPFEASNCSFHNPATASWMAVNDVLGELSLCDKQPVASVDYRTGSLVIRYNEKDSSNCSSTNGKRVQVPILKRGM
;
A
#
# COMPACT_ATOMS: atom_id res chain seq x y z
N MET A 1 -37.27 68.12 8.56
CA MET A 1 -38.29 67.31 9.25
C MET A 1 -37.66 65.93 9.44
N ALA A 2 -37.09 65.61 10.61
CA ALA A 2 -37.79 65.01 11.76
C ALA A 2 -38.56 63.74 11.33
N SER A 3 -38.41 62.55 11.90
CA SER A 3 -38.00 62.17 13.26
C SER A 3 -37.97 60.64 13.40
N ARG A 4 -37.33 60.20 14.50
CA ARG A 4 -37.15 58.89 15.15
C ARG A 4 -38.34 57.90 15.25
N CYS A 5 -37.96 56.65 15.57
CA CYS A 5 -38.65 55.40 15.97
C CYS A 5 -39.99 55.46 16.74
N PRO A 6 -40.63 54.29 16.95
CA PRO A 6 -40.66 53.77 18.33
C PRO A 6 -40.51 52.24 18.52
N ILE A 7 -40.14 51.91 19.76
CA ILE A 7 -40.08 50.60 20.42
C ILE A 7 -41.47 50.26 20.99
N GLY A 8 -41.84 48.98 21.03
CA GLY A 8 -43.01 48.50 21.78
C GLY A 8 -42.89 47.04 22.24
N ARG A 9 -42.64 46.84 23.54
CA ARG A 9 -42.66 45.56 24.28
C ARG A 9 -44.09 44.99 24.38
N ARG A 10 -44.22 43.65 24.37
CA ARG A 10 -45.14 42.92 25.27
C ARG A 10 -44.48 41.66 25.84
N LEU A 11 -44.44 41.61 27.17
CA LEU A 11 -44.18 40.44 28.00
C LEU A 11 -45.32 39.42 27.84
N SER A 12 -44.99 38.13 27.79
CA SER A 12 -45.85 37.08 28.34
C SER A 12 -44.97 36.10 29.09
N ILE A 13 -45.22 35.98 30.40
CA ILE A 13 -44.50 35.14 31.35
C ILE A 13 -45.13 33.74 31.29
N CYS A 14 -44.35 32.73 30.89
CA CYS A 14 -44.64 31.34 31.20
C CYS A 14 -43.48 30.81 32.05
N LEU A 15 -43.75 30.65 33.35
CA LEU A 15 -42.91 29.87 34.26
C LEU A 15 -42.86 28.43 33.73
N VAL A 16 -41.69 27.98 33.29
CA VAL A 16 -41.36 26.56 33.27
C VAL A 16 -40.28 26.36 34.32
N VAL A 17 -40.67 25.66 35.38
CA VAL A 17 -39.77 25.16 36.42
C VAL A 17 -38.77 24.24 35.72
N LEU A 18 -37.53 24.71 35.54
CA LEU A 18 -36.42 23.88 35.10
C LEU A 18 -36.05 22.99 36.29
N THR A 19 -36.61 21.78 36.33
CA THR A 19 -36.00 20.69 37.08
C THR A 19 -34.64 20.44 36.43
N LEU A 20 -33.58 20.82 37.14
CA LEU A 20 -32.21 20.42 36.87
C LEU A 20 -32.14 18.88 36.96
N LEU A 21 -32.41 18.20 35.85
CA LEU A 21 -31.83 16.89 35.60
C LEU A 21 -30.38 17.17 35.24
N ALA A 22 -29.51 17.05 36.25
CA ALA A 22 -28.10 16.86 36.01
C ALA A 22 -27.94 15.55 35.23
N THR A 23 -27.96 15.62 33.90
CA THR A 23 -27.38 14.57 33.07
C THR A 23 -25.90 14.56 33.43
N ALA A 24 -25.45 13.49 34.08
CA ALA A 24 -24.04 13.25 34.31
C ALA A 24 -23.33 13.29 32.95
N ALA A 25 -22.68 14.41 32.65
CA ALA A 25 -21.74 14.49 31.55
C ALA A 25 -20.64 13.48 31.86
N GLN A 26 -20.63 12.35 31.14
CA GLN A 26 -19.57 11.35 31.27
C GLN A 26 -18.23 12.04 31.05
N SER A 27 -17.36 11.96 32.06
CA SER A 27 -16.09 12.67 32.09
C SER A 27 -15.16 12.12 31.01
N LYS A 28 -14.78 12.97 30.05
CA LYS A 28 -13.72 12.72 29.06
C LYS A 28 -12.42 12.34 29.78
N LEU A 29 -11.81 11.19 29.44
CA LEU A 29 -10.49 10.81 29.95
C LEU A 29 -9.42 11.54 29.12
N LEU A 30 -8.78 12.55 29.71
CA LEU A 30 -7.70 13.30 29.12
C LEU A 30 -6.51 13.32 30.08
N LEU A 31 -5.35 12.83 29.63
CA LEU A 31 -4.12 12.76 30.43
C LEU A 31 -2.97 13.40 29.65
N ASN A 32 -2.12 14.15 30.34
CA ASN A 32 -0.88 14.65 29.78
C ASN A 32 0.27 13.73 30.17
N GLY A 33 1.11 13.37 29.19
CA GLY A 33 2.32 12.60 29.43
C GLY A 33 3.46 13.44 29.97
N THR A 34 4.40 12.78 30.64
CA THR A 34 5.63 13.36 31.18
C THR A 34 6.80 12.46 30.83
N ASP A 35 7.94 13.04 30.45
CA ASP A 35 9.16 12.30 30.09
C ASP A 35 8.92 11.20 29.04
N CYS A 36 8.08 11.51 28.05
CA CYS A 36 7.65 10.59 27.00
C CYS A 36 6.98 9.29 27.48
N THR A 37 6.38 9.36 28.67
CA THR A 37 5.58 8.28 29.21
C THR A 37 4.16 8.75 29.48
N ILE A 38 3.20 7.86 29.25
CA ILE A 38 1.81 8.00 29.70
C ILE A 38 1.45 6.76 30.50
N ARG A 39 0.92 6.97 31.70
CA ARG A 39 0.33 5.89 32.50
C ARG A 39 -1.18 6.01 32.46
N GLU A 40 -1.83 5.06 31.81
CA GLU A 40 -3.28 5.03 31.74
C GLU A 40 -3.89 4.42 33.03
N PRO A 41 -4.96 5.00 33.59
CA PRO A 41 -5.44 4.67 34.92
C PRO A 41 -6.40 3.46 34.97
N LEU A 42 -6.90 2.96 33.83
CA LEU A 42 -7.90 1.89 33.81
C LEU A 42 -7.29 0.53 34.16
N TYR A 43 -6.12 0.23 33.59
CA TYR A 43 -5.40 -1.04 33.83
C TYR A 43 -3.97 -0.81 34.32
N ASN A 44 -3.63 0.44 34.62
CA ASN A 44 -2.34 0.80 35.20
C ASN A 44 -1.16 0.48 34.26
N VAL A 45 -1.40 0.51 32.95
CA VAL A 45 -0.38 0.29 31.91
C VAL A 45 0.38 1.58 31.65
N THR A 46 1.70 1.48 31.58
CA THR A 46 2.57 2.59 31.17
C THR A 46 3.00 2.37 29.72
N PHE A 47 2.71 3.33 28.87
CA PHE A 47 3.25 3.44 27.53
C PHE A 47 4.52 4.28 27.60
N ASP A 48 5.64 3.72 27.14
CA ASP A 48 6.94 4.38 27.09
C ASP A 48 7.34 4.60 25.62
N PHE A 49 7.37 5.87 25.23
CA PHE A 49 7.70 6.28 23.87
C PHE A 49 9.15 6.75 23.72
N ASN A 50 10.01 6.56 24.71
CA ASN A 50 11.41 7.00 24.64
C ASN A 50 12.18 6.37 23.46
N ALA A 51 11.79 5.17 23.04
CA ALA A 51 12.35 4.51 21.85
C ALA A 51 11.92 5.18 20.52
N LEU A 52 10.98 6.13 20.53
CA LEU A 52 10.67 6.99 19.39
C LEU A 52 11.61 8.19 19.27
N SER A 53 12.62 8.34 20.14
CA SER A 53 13.66 9.35 19.92
C SER A 53 14.49 8.99 18.68
N SER A 54 14.93 10.01 17.93
CA SER A 54 15.84 9.85 16.80
C SER A 54 16.93 10.92 16.82
N ASP A 55 18.20 10.50 16.74
CA ASP A 55 19.35 11.43 16.69
C ASP A 55 19.35 12.30 15.41
N LEU A 56 18.63 11.87 14.36
CA LEU A 56 18.58 12.53 13.05
C LEU A 56 17.23 13.20 12.75
N ASN A 57 16.31 13.21 13.71
CA ASN A 57 14.88 13.42 13.52
C ASN A 57 14.22 12.33 12.67
N HIS A 58 12.93 12.10 12.93
CA HIS A 58 12.06 11.42 11.99
C HIS A 58 11.72 12.36 10.86
N HIS A 59 11.46 11.80 9.69
CA HIS A 59 10.98 12.58 8.58
C HIS A 59 9.93 11.83 7.79
N VAL A 60 9.04 12.58 7.17
CA VAL A 60 8.02 12.05 6.26
C VAL A 60 7.75 13.09 5.19
N THR A 61 7.64 12.63 3.95
CA THR A 61 7.33 13.51 2.83
C THR A 61 5.83 13.41 2.58
N SER A 62 5.15 14.56 2.61
CA SER A 62 3.74 14.65 2.25
C SER A 62 3.56 14.25 0.80
N GLU A 63 2.66 13.29 0.63
CA GLU A 63 2.28 12.71 -0.64
C GLU A 63 1.46 13.68 -1.51
N GLU A 64 0.91 14.75 -0.95
CA GLU A 64 0.08 15.71 -1.70
C GLU A 64 0.89 16.88 -2.29
N ASN A 65 1.85 17.40 -1.53
CA ASN A 65 2.56 18.65 -1.84
C ASN A 65 4.09 18.53 -1.79
N GLY A 66 4.64 17.34 -1.56
CA GLY A 66 6.08 17.08 -1.51
C GLY A 66 6.81 17.73 -0.33
N GLU A 67 6.06 18.30 0.61
CA GLU A 67 6.63 18.94 1.79
C GLU A 67 7.26 17.90 2.70
N ARG A 68 8.49 18.15 3.12
CA ARG A 68 9.20 17.26 4.03
C ARG A 68 9.00 17.74 5.44
N PHE A 69 8.33 16.93 6.23
CA PHE A 69 8.14 17.13 7.66
C PHE A 69 9.30 16.46 8.38
N PHE A 70 9.93 17.18 9.29
CA PHE A 70 10.96 16.68 10.18
C PHE A 70 10.45 16.86 11.60
N PHE A 71 10.56 15.83 12.43
CA PHE A 71 10.10 15.91 13.81
C PHE A 71 10.83 14.94 14.73
N ASN A 72 10.89 15.27 16.02
CA ASN A 72 11.31 14.34 17.06
C ASN A 72 10.45 14.54 18.33
N VAL A 73 10.01 13.42 18.91
CA VAL A 73 9.01 13.41 19.98
C VAL A 73 9.58 13.15 21.38
N CYS A 74 10.74 12.48 21.52
CA CYS A 74 11.18 11.94 22.81
C CYS A 74 12.67 12.08 23.19
N ASP A 75 13.34 13.09 22.63
CA ASP A 75 14.76 13.30 22.85
C ASP A 75 15.11 13.79 24.28
N LYS A 76 16.00 13.04 24.96
CA LYS A 76 16.48 13.26 26.34
C LYS A 76 17.75 14.10 26.43
N ASP A 77 18.51 14.25 25.33
CA ASP A 77 19.90 14.71 25.37
C ASP A 77 20.12 16.18 25.01
N GLN A 78 19.09 17.03 25.14
CA GLN A 78 19.28 18.48 24.95
C GLN A 78 18.88 19.30 26.18
N PRO A 79 19.77 20.19 26.67
CA PRO A 79 19.54 20.94 27.90
C PRO A 79 18.28 21.82 27.80
N ALA A 80 17.58 21.87 28.93
CA ALA A 80 16.34 22.59 29.09
C ALA A 80 16.48 24.10 28.80
N LYS A 81 15.54 24.61 28.00
CA LYS A 81 14.91 25.94 28.10
C LYS A 81 15.87 27.13 28.29
N ASP A 82 16.41 27.66 27.19
CA ASP A 82 16.35 29.11 26.90
C ASP A 82 16.98 29.53 25.56
N ASN A 83 17.76 28.67 24.89
CA ASN A 83 18.46 29.03 23.64
C ASN A 83 18.34 27.97 22.55
N ARG A 84 17.14 27.44 22.31
CA ARG A 84 16.92 26.54 21.16
C ARG A 84 16.78 27.37 19.89
N THR A 85 17.82 27.40 19.07
CA THR A 85 17.77 28.05 17.75
C THR A 85 17.01 27.21 16.72
N ASP A 86 16.93 25.88 16.91
CA ASP A 86 16.30 24.97 15.95
C ASP A 86 15.02 24.30 16.50
N PRO A 87 13.91 24.27 15.74
CA PRO A 87 12.66 23.65 16.17
C PRO A 87 12.73 22.11 16.13
N ARG A 88 12.02 21.46 17.06
CA ARG A 88 11.89 19.99 17.12
C ARG A 88 10.99 19.43 16.04
N ALA A 89 10.04 20.22 15.55
CA ALA A 89 9.22 19.89 14.41
C ALA A 89 9.21 21.06 13.43
N TYR A 90 9.45 20.77 12.16
CA TYR A 90 9.41 21.75 11.08
C TYR A 90 9.04 21.08 9.77
N LEU A 91 8.51 21.86 8.84
CA LEU A 91 8.34 21.41 7.46
C LEU A 91 9.21 22.25 6.52
N MET A 92 9.68 21.61 5.46
CA MET A 92 10.41 22.25 4.37
C MET A 92 9.46 22.49 3.21
N ARG A 93 9.09 23.75 2.97
CA ARG A 93 8.24 24.20 1.86
C ARG A 93 9.06 25.12 0.97
N HIS A 94 9.32 24.68 -0.27
CA HIS A 94 10.06 25.47 -1.27
C HIS A 94 11.41 26.00 -0.75
N GLY A 95 12.16 25.17 -0.04
CA GLY A 95 13.46 25.55 0.57
C GLY A 95 13.35 26.44 1.81
N THR A 96 12.15 26.86 2.19
CA THR A 96 11.89 27.61 3.42
C THR A 96 11.55 26.64 4.55
N LYS A 97 12.21 26.81 5.69
CA LYS A 97 11.92 26.08 6.92
C LYS A 97 10.77 26.78 7.66
N ILE A 98 9.64 26.09 7.78
CA ILE A 98 8.46 26.54 8.52
C ILE A 98 8.45 25.83 9.87
N THR A 99 8.36 26.60 10.95
CA THR A 99 8.43 26.05 12.30
C THR A 99 7.08 25.51 12.76
N LEU A 100 7.01 24.21 13.03
CA LEU A 100 5.81 23.53 13.53
C LEU A 100 5.78 23.40 15.05
N GLY A 101 6.94 23.45 15.72
CA GLY A 101 7.02 23.60 17.17
C GLY A 101 8.38 23.22 17.76
N TYR A 102 8.65 23.71 18.98
CA TYR A 102 9.91 23.47 19.70
C TYR A 102 9.83 22.36 20.74
N GLU A 103 8.64 22.08 21.25
CA GLU A 103 8.40 21.05 22.26
C GLU A 103 7.14 20.26 21.89
N PRO A 104 7.20 18.91 21.89
CA PRO A 104 6.02 18.07 21.73
C PRO A 104 5.20 18.04 23.01
N HIS A 105 3.88 18.10 22.88
CA HIS A 105 2.95 17.85 23.98
C HIS A 105 2.30 16.48 23.83
N LEU A 106 2.68 15.53 24.68
CA LEU A 106 2.15 14.18 24.69
C LEU A 106 0.82 14.13 25.46
N GLN A 107 -0.23 13.62 24.83
CA GLN A 107 -1.56 13.46 25.43
C GLN A 107 -2.19 12.10 25.13
N LEU A 108 -3.01 11.62 26.07
CA LEU A 108 -3.96 10.53 25.86
C LEU A 108 -5.38 11.07 26.00
N ASP A 109 -6.15 11.01 24.91
CA ASP A 109 -7.56 11.42 24.83
C ASP A 109 -8.45 10.21 24.52
N ASN A 110 -9.11 9.69 25.56
CA ASN A 110 -9.96 8.50 25.48
C ASN A 110 -9.29 7.34 24.70
N GLY A 111 -8.01 7.08 24.97
CA GLY A 111 -7.23 6.02 24.34
C GLY A 111 -6.50 6.43 23.05
N ARG A 112 -6.76 7.62 22.50
CA ARG A 112 -5.95 8.21 21.43
C ARG A 112 -4.67 8.76 22.03
N MET A 113 -3.52 8.20 21.67
CA MET A 113 -2.21 8.71 22.07
C MET A 113 -1.69 9.61 20.96
N GLN A 114 -1.29 10.84 21.29
CA GLN A 114 -0.78 11.78 20.30
C GLN A 114 0.26 12.73 20.87
N PHE A 115 1.19 13.16 20.00
CA PHE A 115 2.07 14.30 20.24
C PHE A 115 1.61 15.49 19.42
N SER A 116 1.31 16.60 20.09
CA SER A 116 0.92 17.86 19.44
C SER A 116 2.06 18.88 19.48
N PHE A 117 2.32 19.55 18.37
CA PHE A 117 3.22 20.70 18.27
C PHE A 117 2.43 21.95 17.87
N VAL A 118 2.86 23.10 18.41
CA VAL A 118 2.34 24.42 18.04
C VAL A 118 3.50 25.29 17.58
N GLY A 119 3.36 25.82 16.36
CA GLY A 119 4.40 26.51 15.62
C GLY A 119 4.16 28.00 15.49
N GLU A 120 4.75 28.57 14.44
CA GLU A 120 4.64 30.00 14.14
C GLU A 120 3.24 30.38 13.59
N PRO A 121 2.89 31.68 13.56
CA PRO A 121 1.61 32.13 13.01
C PRO A 121 1.41 31.71 11.56
N CYS A 122 0.19 31.28 11.23
CA CYS A 122 -0.20 30.79 9.91
C CYS A 122 -1.55 31.41 9.53
N GLY A 123 -1.56 32.47 8.70
CA GLY A 123 -2.79 33.15 8.21
C GLY A 123 -3.76 33.64 9.29
N ASN A 124 -4.69 34.57 8.99
CA ASN A 124 -5.90 34.90 9.78
C ASN A 124 -5.93 34.71 11.33
N GLY A 125 -4.83 34.96 12.06
CA GLY A 125 -4.75 34.76 13.52
C GLY A 125 -4.58 33.30 14.00
N SER A 126 -4.34 32.33 13.11
CA SER A 126 -4.05 30.92 13.44
C SER A 126 -2.55 30.65 13.56
N HIS A 127 -2.17 29.46 14.05
CA HIS A 127 -0.80 28.97 14.15
C HIS A 127 -0.66 27.63 13.42
N TYR A 128 0.53 27.34 12.91
CA TYR A 128 0.85 26.01 12.42
C TYR A 128 0.75 24.98 13.55
N THR A 129 0.11 23.84 13.29
CA THR A 129 -0.02 22.74 14.25
C THR A 129 0.28 21.41 13.60
N LEU A 130 1.01 20.54 14.30
CA LEU A 130 1.31 19.18 13.88
C LEU A 130 0.85 18.19 14.95
N ASP A 131 -0.09 17.33 14.62
CA ASP A 131 -0.61 16.28 15.49
C ASP A 131 -0.13 14.90 14.99
N ILE A 132 0.75 14.26 15.77
CA ILE A 132 1.27 12.92 15.49
C ILE A 132 0.45 11.92 16.31
N ILE A 133 -0.43 11.17 15.65
CA ILE A 133 -1.32 10.18 16.27
C ILE A 133 -0.66 8.81 16.21
N LEU A 134 -0.44 8.22 17.38
CA LEU A 134 0.13 6.89 17.50
C LEU A 134 -0.97 5.83 17.42
N LEU A 135 -0.78 4.84 16.56
CA LEU A 135 -1.69 3.71 16.37
C LEU A 135 -1.02 2.42 16.84
N CYS A 136 -1.75 1.61 17.60
CA CYS A 136 -1.26 0.31 18.02
C CYS A 136 -1.18 -0.65 16.82
N SER A 137 0.03 -1.09 16.49
CA SER A 137 0.27 -2.23 15.61
C SER A 137 1.15 -3.26 16.30
N TYR A 138 0.64 -4.49 16.38
CA TYR A 138 1.38 -5.66 16.85
C TYR A 138 2.19 -6.33 15.71
N GLU A 139 2.23 -5.71 14.53
CA GLU A 139 3.12 -6.16 13.46
C GLU A 139 4.55 -5.77 13.78
N ARG A 140 5.49 -6.65 13.41
CA ARG A 140 6.91 -6.37 13.65
C ARG A 140 7.41 -5.30 12.68
N THR A 141 6.88 -5.28 11.47
CA THR A 141 7.06 -4.22 10.46
C THR A 141 6.15 -3.03 10.80
N PRO A 142 6.69 -1.85 11.15
CA PRO A 142 5.88 -0.63 11.25
C PRO A 142 5.35 -0.26 9.87
N ASP A 143 4.09 0.13 9.76
CA ASP A 143 3.59 0.78 8.54
C ASP A 143 4.31 2.12 8.35
N ALA A 144 4.53 2.51 7.09
CA ALA A 144 5.15 3.79 6.78
C ALA A 144 4.32 4.96 7.35
N LEU A 145 5.00 5.98 7.89
CA LEU A 145 4.36 7.21 8.38
C LEU A 145 3.49 7.83 7.28
N ARG A 146 2.22 8.10 7.59
CA ARG A 146 1.27 8.70 6.65
C ARG A 146 0.98 10.14 7.08
N VAL A 147 1.13 11.09 6.16
CA VAL A 147 0.77 12.51 6.36
C VAL A 147 -0.55 12.79 5.64
N ILE A 148 -1.53 13.35 6.35
CA ILE A 148 -2.76 13.86 5.74
C ILE A 148 -2.86 15.36 6.04
N PRO A 149 -2.88 16.25 5.03
CA PRO A 149 -3.13 17.68 5.25
C PRO A 149 -4.64 17.89 5.48
N HIS A 150 -5.02 18.62 6.54
CA HIS A 150 -6.43 18.64 6.95
C HIS A 150 -7.16 19.97 6.63
N THR A 151 -6.50 21.07 6.26
CA THR A 151 -7.24 22.33 6.14
C THR A 151 -6.94 23.13 4.86
N PRO A 152 -7.94 23.79 4.24
CA PRO A 152 -7.75 24.66 3.06
C PRO A 152 -6.76 25.81 3.27
N ASP A 153 -6.50 26.19 4.52
CA ASP A 153 -5.52 27.22 4.92
C ASP A 153 -4.11 26.65 5.19
N GLN A 154 -3.93 25.33 5.11
CA GLN A 154 -2.66 24.62 5.34
C GLN A 154 -1.99 24.94 6.69
N CYS A 155 -2.77 25.18 7.75
CA CYS A 155 -2.23 25.48 9.09
C CYS A 155 -2.21 24.28 10.04
N ARG A 156 -2.80 23.14 9.68
CA ARG A 156 -2.88 21.95 10.56
C ARG A 156 -2.57 20.65 9.82
N TYR A 157 -1.68 19.85 10.40
CA TYR A 157 -1.18 18.60 9.82
C TYR A 157 -1.37 17.43 10.77
N PHE A 158 -1.67 16.26 10.22
CA PHE A 158 -1.73 15.00 10.97
C PHE A 158 -0.73 14.00 10.41
N ILE A 159 -0.03 13.31 11.31
CA ILE A 159 0.81 12.15 10.99
C ILE A 159 0.25 10.96 11.74
N PHE A 160 -0.04 9.87 11.04
CA PHE A 160 -0.38 8.59 11.65
C PHE A 160 0.86 7.72 11.72
N TRP A 161 1.13 7.18 12.92
CA TRP A 161 2.30 6.37 13.19
C TRP A 161 1.91 5.05 13.86
N ASP A 162 1.89 3.99 13.06
CA ASP A 162 1.74 2.62 13.55
C ASP A 162 3.01 2.18 14.27
N THR A 163 2.88 1.84 15.55
CA THR A 163 4.03 1.43 16.38
C THR A 163 3.61 0.43 17.45
N PRO A 164 4.44 -0.59 17.73
CA PRO A 164 4.19 -1.52 18.85
C PRO A 164 4.27 -0.81 20.21
N LEU A 165 4.92 0.37 20.30
CA LEU A 165 4.99 1.14 21.54
C LEU A 165 3.64 1.76 21.95
N ALA A 166 2.71 1.89 21.01
CA ALA A 166 1.33 2.31 21.26
C ALA A 166 0.42 1.12 21.64
N CYS A 167 0.95 -0.10 21.67
CA CYS A 167 0.21 -1.28 22.07
C CYS A 167 0.40 -1.61 23.56
N GLN A 168 -0.64 -2.18 24.17
CA GLN A 168 -0.48 -2.85 25.45
C GLN A 168 0.44 -4.08 25.29
N PRO A 169 1.16 -4.51 26.34
CA PRO A 169 2.09 -5.63 26.27
C PRO A 169 1.49 -6.89 25.65
N LEU A 170 2.16 -7.46 24.66
CA LEU A 170 1.73 -8.69 24.00
C LEU A 170 2.00 -9.89 24.93
N PRO A 171 1.01 -10.76 25.21
CA PRO A 171 1.25 -12.01 25.92
C PRO A 171 2.28 -12.89 25.20
N THR A 172 3.21 -13.49 25.93
CA THR A 172 4.31 -14.31 25.38
C THR A 172 3.84 -15.43 24.45
N ALA A 173 2.68 -16.03 24.73
CA ALA A 173 2.09 -17.07 23.89
C ALA A 173 1.71 -16.59 22.47
N LEU A 174 1.57 -15.28 22.26
CA LEU A 174 1.14 -14.69 20.97
C LEU A 174 2.30 -14.16 20.13
N GLU A 175 3.52 -14.06 20.67
CA GLU A 175 4.67 -13.44 19.97
C GLU A 175 5.13 -14.17 18.70
N THR A 176 4.89 -15.49 18.61
CA THR A 176 5.38 -16.34 17.51
C THR A 176 4.28 -17.22 16.89
N ASN A 177 3.01 -16.88 17.14
CA ASN A 177 1.90 -17.68 16.64
C ASN A 177 1.83 -17.67 15.11
N ARG A 178 1.32 -18.76 14.54
CA ARG A 178 1.10 -18.90 13.10
C ARG A 178 -0.36 -18.70 12.73
N CYS A 179 -1.25 -18.66 13.72
CA CYS A 179 -2.69 -18.53 13.55
C CYS A 179 -3.24 -19.60 12.58
N THR A 180 -2.74 -20.83 12.72
CA THR A 180 -3.03 -21.93 11.78
C THR A 180 -3.45 -23.21 12.49
N VAL A 181 -4.31 -24.00 11.84
CA VAL A 181 -4.66 -25.34 12.31
C VAL A 181 -4.83 -26.31 11.14
N ARG A 182 -4.36 -27.55 11.33
CA ARG A 182 -4.56 -28.63 10.35
C ARG A 182 -5.79 -29.46 10.66
N ASP A 183 -6.54 -29.77 9.62
CA ASP A 183 -7.70 -30.65 9.67
C ASP A 183 -7.31 -32.12 9.51
N GLY A 184 -7.01 -32.78 10.64
CA GLY A 184 -6.89 -34.25 10.76
C GLY A 184 -6.47 -35.01 9.50
N THR A 185 -7.32 -35.95 9.05
CA THR A 185 -7.03 -36.91 7.97
C THR A 185 -6.77 -36.30 6.59
N ASN A 186 -7.11 -35.02 6.36
CA ASN A 186 -7.09 -34.41 5.03
C ASN A 186 -5.96 -33.38 4.82
N ARG A 187 -5.01 -33.24 5.75
CA ARG A 187 -3.81 -32.37 5.68
C ARG A 187 -4.04 -30.87 5.39
N HIS A 188 -5.26 -30.42 5.11
CA HIS A 188 -5.60 -29.03 4.83
C HIS A 188 -5.24 -28.13 6.01
N LEU A 189 -4.57 -27.02 5.72
CA LEU A 189 -4.10 -26.04 6.69
C LEU A 189 -4.99 -24.79 6.60
N TYR A 190 -5.80 -24.53 7.62
CA TYR A 190 -6.47 -23.25 7.75
C TYR A 190 -5.47 -22.22 8.26
N ASN A 191 -5.44 -21.03 7.63
CA ASN A 191 -4.64 -19.89 8.05
C ASN A 191 -5.56 -18.68 8.27
N LEU A 192 -5.75 -18.30 9.54
CA LEU A 192 -6.62 -17.18 9.93
C LEU A 192 -5.84 -15.91 10.26
N LEU A 193 -4.51 -15.90 10.06
CA LEU A 193 -3.64 -14.76 10.40
C LEU A 193 -4.13 -13.42 9.81
N PRO A 194 -4.63 -13.36 8.55
CA PRO A 194 -5.09 -12.10 7.96
C PRO A 194 -6.22 -11.41 8.74
N LEU A 195 -7.07 -12.18 9.44
CA LEU A 195 -8.19 -11.63 10.22
C LEU A 195 -7.74 -10.83 11.46
N GLY A 196 -6.53 -11.08 11.96
CA GLY A 196 -5.95 -10.40 13.12
C GLY A 196 -5.30 -9.03 12.83
N SER A 197 -5.36 -8.58 11.58
CA SER A 197 -4.76 -7.32 11.12
C SER A 197 -5.54 -6.06 11.54
N ALA A 198 -6.77 -6.20 12.03
CA ALA A 198 -7.60 -5.08 12.46
C ALA A 198 -8.56 -5.47 13.59
N ASN A 199 -9.10 -4.45 14.26
CA ASN A 199 -10.23 -4.63 15.16
C ASN A 199 -11.53 -4.72 14.34
N HIS A 200 -12.41 -5.65 14.72
CA HIS A 200 -13.72 -5.81 14.10
C HIS A 200 -14.83 -5.45 15.08
N GLU A 201 -15.74 -4.57 14.68
CA GLU A 201 -16.81 -4.09 15.56
C GLU A 201 -18.14 -4.81 15.29
N VAL A 202 -18.79 -5.24 16.37
CA VAL A 202 -20.11 -5.89 16.31
C VAL A 202 -21.08 -5.07 17.16
N PRO A 203 -21.92 -4.21 16.53
CA PRO A 203 -22.86 -3.37 17.25
C PRO A 203 -23.99 -4.20 17.88
N LEU A 204 -24.46 -3.76 19.05
CA LEU A 204 -25.59 -4.34 19.77
C LEU A 204 -26.79 -3.35 19.80
N PRO A 205 -28.04 -3.85 19.93
CA PRO A 205 -29.23 -3.00 19.89
C PRO A 205 -29.32 -1.95 21.00
N ASP A 206 -28.63 -2.16 22.12
CA ASP A 206 -28.60 -1.27 23.28
C ASP A 206 -27.54 -0.16 23.18
N GLY A 207 -26.83 -0.07 22.05
CA GLY A 207 -25.76 0.91 21.82
C GLY A 207 -24.39 0.45 22.33
N ALA A 208 -24.30 -0.71 22.99
CA ALA A 208 -23.01 -1.35 23.24
C ALA A 208 -22.47 -2.00 21.96
N ARG A 209 -21.18 -2.36 21.95
CA ARG A 209 -20.53 -3.03 20.82
C ARG A 209 -19.46 -3.99 21.30
N PHE A 210 -19.32 -5.13 20.64
CA PHE A 210 -18.11 -5.94 20.78
C PHE A 210 -17.02 -5.43 19.86
N VAL A 211 -15.79 -5.46 20.35
CA VAL A 211 -14.58 -5.31 19.55
C VAL A 211 -13.85 -6.65 19.57
N VAL A 212 -13.68 -7.23 18.40
CA VAL A 212 -13.18 -8.60 18.21
C VAL A 212 -11.88 -8.55 17.42
N SER A 213 -10.89 -9.30 17.90
CA SER A 213 -9.63 -9.58 17.22
C SER A 213 -9.27 -11.05 17.43
N VAL A 214 -8.60 -11.64 16.45
CA VAL A 214 -8.17 -13.04 16.48
C VAL A 214 -6.67 -13.13 16.33
N CYS A 215 -6.06 -14.12 16.98
CA CYS A 215 -4.62 -14.40 16.96
C CYS A 215 -3.72 -13.30 17.55
N LYS A 216 -4.26 -12.10 17.80
CA LYS A 216 -3.64 -11.02 18.56
C LYS A 216 -4.70 -10.35 19.46
N PRO A 217 -4.29 -9.61 20.50
CA PRO A 217 -5.23 -8.81 21.28
C PRO A 217 -5.91 -7.73 20.43
N VAL A 218 -7.02 -7.21 20.94
CA VAL A 218 -7.66 -5.99 20.45
C VAL A 218 -6.64 -4.85 20.50
N ARG A 219 -6.49 -4.13 19.40
CA ARG A 219 -5.59 -2.98 19.29
C ARG A 219 -6.12 -1.85 20.17
N TYR A 220 -5.31 -1.41 21.13
CA TYR A 220 -5.64 -0.29 22.01
C TYR A 220 -5.71 1.01 21.20
N GLY A 221 -6.72 1.84 21.45
CA GLY A 221 -6.85 3.09 20.71
C GLY A 221 -8.06 3.92 21.12
N HIS A 222 -8.39 4.91 20.29
CA HIS A 222 -9.47 5.85 20.54
C HIS A 222 -10.80 5.11 20.75
N LEU A 223 -11.43 5.34 21.90
CA LEU A 223 -12.67 4.69 22.33
C LEU A 223 -12.61 3.16 22.38
N THR A 224 -11.42 2.57 22.35
CA THR A 224 -11.15 1.13 22.36
C THR A 224 -10.05 0.83 23.38
N MET A 225 -10.32 1.15 24.64
CA MET A 225 -9.40 1.00 25.78
C MET A 225 -9.64 -0.32 26.49
N CYS A 226 -9.51 -1.43 25.77
CA CYS A 226 -9.79 -2.77 26.29
C CYS A 226 -8.70 -3.26 27.28
N PRO A 227 -9.03 -4.19 28.19
CA PRO A 227 -8.04 -4.74 29.11
C PRO A 227 -6.90 -5.47 28.39
N PRO A 228 -5.69 -5.52 28.96
CA PRO A 228 -4.55 -6.20 28.34
C PRO A 228 -4.81 -7.66 27.97
N GLY A 229 -4.42 -8.03 26.75
CA GLY A 229 -4.50 -9.40 26.24
C GLY A 229 -5.89 -9.85 25.79
N VAL A 230 -6.90 -8.98 25.84
CA VAL A 230 -8.28 -9.30 25.43
C VAL A 230 -8.37 -9.44 23.90
N GLY A 231 -8.97 -10.54 23.43
CA GLY A 231 -9.34 -10.75 22.02
C GLY A 231 -10.81 -10.40 21.73
N VAL A 232 -11.71 -10.52 22.72
CA VAL A 232 -13.10 -10.07 22.62
C VAL A 232 -13.44 -9.13 23.77
N CYS A 233 -13.72 -7.88 23.42
CA CYS A 233 -13.96 -6.80 24.37
C CYS A 233 -15.37 -6.25 24.19
N LEU A 234 -16.15 -6.12 25.27
CA LEU A 234 -17.43 -5.41 25.22
C LEU A 234 -17.20 -3.95 25.62
N VAL A 235 -17.60 -3.04 24.73
CA VAL A 235 -17.57 -1.59 24.95
C VAL A 235 -18.99 -1.11 25.18
N ASN A 236 -19.25 -0.56 26.37
CA ASN A 236 -20.54 0.01 26.76
C ASN A 236 -20.31 1.39 27.39
N GLY A 237 -20.47 2.44 26.59
CA GLY A 237 -20.08 3.80 26.97
C GLY A 237 -18.58 3.88 27.28
N THR A 238 -18.24 4.22 28.53
CA THR A 238 -16.85 4.28 29.03
C THR A 238 -16.39 2.98 29.71
N ASN A 239 -17.23 1.94 29.72
CA ASN A 239 -16.88 0.64 30.31
C ASN A 239 -16.33 -0.31 29.23
N TYR A 240 -15.19 -0.90 29.51
CA TYR A 240 -14.47 -1.85 28.65
C TYR A 240 -14.30 -3.15 29.41
N LEU A 241 -14.90 -4.24 28.92
CA LEU A 241 -15.02 -5.48 29.67
C LEU A 241 -14.38 -6.65 28.92
N ASP A 242 -13.64 -7.49 29.64
CA ASP A 242 -13.02 -8.72 29.12
C ASP A 242 -14.07 -9.83 28.93
N TYR A 243 -14.35 -10.15 27.66
CA TYR A 243 -15.21 -11.23 27.24
C TYR A 243 -14.44 -12.42 26.65
N GLY A 244 -13.11 -12.39 26.70
CA GLY A 244 -12.25 -13.44 26.18
C GLY A 244 -10.83 -12.94 25.88
N GLN A 245 -9.83 -13.60 26.44
CA GLN A 245 -8.42 -13.36 26.12
C GLN A 245 -8.06 -13.94 24.75
N ALA A 246 -7.19 -13.24 24.02
CA ALA A 246 -6.67 -13.69 22.74
C ALA A 246 -5.89 -14.99 22.88
N VAL A 247 -6.06 -15.88 21.90
CA VAL A 247 -5.40 -17.19 21.83
C VAL A 247 -4.59 -17.29 20.53
N PRO A 248 -3.46 -18.02 20.53
CA PRO A 248 -2.49 -17.99 19.42
C PRO A 248 -3.00 -18.65 18.14
N ASP A 249 -3.66 -19.79 18.27
CA ASP A 249 -4.04 -20.61 17.13
C ASP A 249 -5.50 -21.06 17.23
N PRO A 250 -6.21 -21.18 16.10
CA PRO A 250 -7.51 -21.82 16.06
C PRO A 250 -7.41 -23.32 16.34
N LYS A 251 -8.54 -23.96 16.61
CA LYS A 251 -8.63 -25.41 16.78
C LYS A 251 -9.81 -25.99 16.02
N ILE A 252 -9.73 -27.28 15.71
CA ILE A 252 -10.89 -28.06 15.29
C ILE A 252 -11.54 -28.66 16.54
N ASP A 253 -12.79 -28.32 16.81
CA ASP A 253 -13.52 -28.87 17.96
C ASP A 253 -13.93 -30.33 17.75
N ALA A 254 -14.46 -30.98 18.79
CA ALA A 254 -14.88 -32.39 18.73
C ALA A 254 -16.01 -32.65 17.70
N SER A 255 -16.72 -31.62 17.26
CA SER A 255 -17.73 -31.70 16.19
C SER A 255 -17.17 -31.44 14.80
N GLY A 256 -15.86 -31.19 14.67
CA GLY A 256 -15.21 -30.91 13.40
C GLY A 256 -15.31 -29.45 12.94
N ARG A 257 -15.72 -28.52 13.80
CA ARG A 257 -15.84 -27.08 13.45
C ARG A 257 -14.53 -26.35 13.72
N LEU A 258 -14.18 -25.41 12.85
CA LEU A 258 -13.07 -24.48 13.04
C LEU A 258 -13.48 -23.40 14.05
N VAL A 259 -12.80 -23.35 15.20
CA VAL A 259 -13.19 -22.46 16.30
C VAL A 259 -12.01 -21.82 17.01
N MET A 260 -12.28 -20.68 17.67
CA MET A 260 -11.43 -20.11 18.70
C MET A 260 -12.22 -19.94 19.99
N GLU A 261 -11.72 -20.54 21.07
CA GLU A 261 -12.29 -20.42 22.41
C GLU A 261 -11.45 -19.44 23.23
N MET A 262 -12.05 -18.32 23.63
CA MET A 262 -11.39 -17.24 24.34
C MET A 262 -12.00 -17.13 25.74
N ARG A 263 -11.17 -17.27 26.78
CA ARG A 263 -11.61 -17.26 28.18
C ARG A 263 -11.29 -15.94 28.85
N SER A 264 -12.23 -15.39 29.61
CA SER A 264 -12.01 -14.14 30.36
C SER A 264 -11.08 -14.38 31.54
N LYS A 265 -10.24 -13.38 31.84
CA LYS A 265 -9.43 -13.33 33.09
C LYS A 265 -10.18 -12.65 34.23
N SER A 266 -11.19 -11.85 33.94
CA SER A 266 -11.94 -11.10 34.95
C SER A 266 -12.89 -11.97 35.79
N GLY A 267 -13.07 -13.24 35.43
CA GLY A 267 -13.88 -14.21 36.18
C GLY A 267 -14.08 -15.52 35.40
N PRO A 268 -14.81 -16.50 35.94
CA PRO A 268 -15.13 -17.75 35.23
C PRO A 268 -16.00 -17.51 33.97
N CYS A 269 -16.68 -16.36 33.92
CA CYS A 269 -17.50 -15.83 32.83
C CYS A 269 -17.26 -14.30 32.77
N PRO A 270 -17.45 -13.62 31.63
CA PRO A 270 -18.03 -14.09 30.36
C PRO A 270 -16.96 -14.54 29.34
N ASN A 271 -17.10 -15.73 28.76
CA ASN A 271 -16.17 -16.26 27.75
C ASN A 271 -16.71 -16.03 26.33
N SER A 272 -15.89 -16.21 25.31
CA SER A 272 -16.29 -16.11 23.90
C SER A 272 -15.90 -17.35 23.09
N LEU A 273 -16.77 -17.74 22.18
CA LEU A 273 -16.54 -18.77 21.17
C LEU A 273 -16.75 -18.13 19.80
N ILE A 274 -15.71 -18.10 19.00
CA ILE A 274 -15.79 -17.69 17.59
C ILE A 274 -15.82 -18.96 16.76
N VAL A 275 -16.90 -19.16 16.00
CA VAL A 275 -17.05 -20.24 15.03
C VAL A 275 -16.77 -19.67 13.64
N PHE A 276 -15.80 -20.24 12.96
CA PHE A 276 -15.46 -19.83 11.60
C PHE A 276 -16.22 -20.71 10.63
N GLU A 277 -17.06 -20.08 9.80
CA GLU A 277 -17.85 -20.73 8.77
C GLU A 277 -17.31 -20.34 7.40
N CYS A 278 -17.27 -21.30 6.49
CA CYS A 278 -16.91 -21.05 5.10
C CYS A 278 -17.94 -20.10 4.45
N GLY A 279 -17.49 -18.93 4.00
CA GLY A 279 -18.26 -17.98 3.19
C GLY A 279 -17.82 -18.06 1.73
N LYS A 280 -18.49 -18.89 0.91
CA LYS A 280 -18.12 -19.11 -0.52
C LYS A 280 -18.65 -18.06 -1.50
N GLU A 281 -19.41 -17.06 -1.02
CA GLU A 281 -19.97 -16.05 -1.91
C GLU A 281 -18.93 -14.95 -2.17
N GLU A 282 -18.71 -14.64 -3.45
CA GLU A 282 -17.76 -13.65 -3.94
C GLU A 282 -17.93 -12.32 -3.18
N GLY A 283 -16.93 -11.92 -2.40
CA GLY A 283 -16.87 -10.61 -1.74
C GLY A 283 -17.53 -10.51 -0.36
N VAL A 284 -17.87 -11.62 0.31
CA VAL A 284 -18.44 -11.58 1.66
C VAL A 284 -17.49 -12.20 2.69
N ASP A 285 -16.37 -11.52 2.95
CA ASP A 285 -15.77 -11.58 4.30
C ASP A 285 -16.65 -10.72 5.21
N THR A 286 -17.72 -11.32 5.74
CA THR A 286 -18.45 -10.67 6.83
C THR A 286 -17.55 -10.66 8.05
N GLY A 287 -17.42 -9.50 8.70
CA GLY A 287 -16.92 -9.45 10.06
C GLY A 287 -17.72 -10.38 11.00
N PRO A 288 -17.23 -10.62 12.23
CA PRO A 288 -17.89 -11.51 13.17
C PRO A 288 -19.31 -11.03 13.49
N VAL A 289 -20.28 -11.96 13.46
CA VAL A 289 -21.67 -11.69 13.81
C VAL A 289 -21.99 -12.33 15.15
N TYR A 290 -22.51 -11.53 16.10
CA TYR A 290 -22.91 -12.03 17.41
C TYR A 290 -24.21 -12.85 17.31
N ARG A 291 -24.18 -14.10 17.79
CA ARG A 291 -25.33 -15.03 17.79
C ARG A 291 -26.08 -15.08 19.11
N GLY A 292 -25.55 -14.48 20.15
CA GLY A 292 -26.12 -14.56 21.50
C GLY A 292 -25.24 -15.40 22.43
N ARG A 293 -25.83 -15.83 23.55
CA ARG A 293 -25.15 -16.67 24.53
C ARG A 293 -25.43 -18.14 24.23
N LYS A 294 -24.38 -18.94 24.06
CA LYS A 294 -24.46 -20.40 23.83
C LYS A 294 -24.91 -21.14 25.08
N ASP A 295 -24.43 -20.70 26.23
CA ASP A 295 -24.77 -21.24 27.56
C ASP A 295 -24.95 -20.07 28.55
N ASN A 296 -24.83 -20.28 29.87
CA ASN A 296 -24.96 -19.18 30.83
C ASN A 296 -23.72 -18.24 30.87
N CYS A 297 -22.64 -18.57 30.16
CA CYS A 297 -21.30 -18.01 30.33
C CYS A 297 -20.63 -17.59 29.00
N THR A 298 -20.88 -18.32 27.91
CA THR A 298 -20.14 -18.23 26.65
C THR A 298 -20.94 -17.49 25.58
N HIS A 299 -20.35 -16.42 25.06
CA HIS A 299 -20.86 -15.59 23.98
C HIS A 299 -20.41 -16.17 22.64
N GLU A 300 -21.35 -16.46 21.74
CA GLU A 300 -21.04 -17.10 20.45
C GLU A 300 -21.05 -16.05 19.33
N PHE A 301 -19.99 -16.08 18.53
CA PHE A 301 -19.82 -15.31 17.32
C PHE A 301 -19.68 -16.28 16.15
N VAL A 302 -20.27 -15.93 15.02
CA VAL A 302 -20.07 -16.64 13.76
C VAL A 302 -19.35 -15.70 12.82
N TRP A 303 -18.19 -16.12 12.34
CA TRP A 303 -17.39 -15.37 11.38
C TRP A 303 -17.40 -16.13 10.07
N ARG A 304 -18.14 -15.62 9.08
CA ARG A 304 -18.15 -16.19 7.73
C ARG A 304 -17.04 -15.56 6.91
N THR A 305 -16.11 -16.39 6.48
CA THR A 305 -14.92 -15.96 5.75
C THR A 305 -14.49 -17.04 4.77
N SER A 306 -13.87 -16.62 3.68
CA SER A 306 -13.23 -17.52 2.71
C SER A 306 -12.10 -18.35 3.35
N LEU A 307 -11.42 -17.81 4.37
CA LEU A 307 -10.32 -18.46 5.09
C LEU A 307 -10.75 -19.71 5.91
N ALA A 308 -12.06 -19.89 6.10
CA ALA A 308 -12.64 -21.05 6.78
C ALA A 308 -13.16 -22.11 5.80
N CYS A 309 -12.99 -21.91 4.50
CA CYS A 309 -13.41 -22.85 3.47
C CYS A 309 -12.39 -23.98 3.28
N ARG A 310 -12.88 -25.22 3.36
CA ARG A 310 -12.12 -26.43 3.01
C ARG A 310 -11.98 -26.62 1.49
N ASP A 311 -12.31 -25.62 0.69
CA ASP A 311 -12.36 -25.74 -0.77
C ASP A 311 -10.95 -25.79 -1.36
N THR A 312 -10.34 -26.98 -1.36
CA THR A 312 -9.44 -27.33 -2.44
C THR A 312 -10.32 -27.73 -3.61
N ARG A 313 -10.89 -26.77 -4.36
CA ARG A 313 -11.13 -27.11 -5.77
C ARG A 313 -9.72 -27.37 -6.32
N PRO A 314 -9.45 -28.58 -6.84
CA PRO A 314 -8.13 -28.88 -7.36
C PRO A 314 -7.77 -27.77 -8.37
N CYS A 315 -6.53 -27.30 -8.33
CA CYS A 315 -6.08 -26.18 -9.15
C CYS A 315 -6.59 -24.79 -8.77
N SER A 316 -7.11 -24.58 -7.54
CA SER A 316 -7.53 -23.26 -7.06
C SER A 316 -6.91 -22.88 -5.72
N VAL A 317 -6.75 -21.57 -5.49
CA VAL A 317 -6.28 -20.99 -4.22
C VAL A 317 -6.92 -19.63 -4.03
N SER A 318 -7.10 -19.19 -2.79
CA SER A 318 -7.52 -17.82 -2.50
C SER A 318 -6.32 -16.98 -2.11
N ASN A 319 -6.24 -15.77 -2.64
CA ASN A 319 -5.29 -14.76 -2.16
C ASN A 319 -5.65 -14.45 -0.69
N PRO A 320 -4.77 -14.71 0.29
CA PRO A 320 -5.04 -14.50 1.71
C PRO A 320 -5.13 -13.02 2.10
N ILE A 321 -4.73 -12.10 1.22
CA ILE A 321 -4.80 -10.65 1.46
C ILE A 321 -6.14 -10.08 0.98
N THR A 322 -6.56 -10.42 -0.24
CA THR A 322 -7.78 -9.84 -0.85
C THR A 322 -9.00 -10.73 -0.79
N GLY A 323 -8.83 -12.03 -0.49
CA GLY A 323 -9.89 -13.02 -0.55
C GLY A 323 -10.25 -13.45 -1.99
N THR A 324 -9.59 -12.91 -3.02
CA THR A 324 -9.85 -13.28 -4.41
C THR A 324 -9.48 -14.73 -4.67
N GLN A 325 -10.39 -15.50 -5.27
CA GLN A 325 -10.14 -16.89 -5.64
C GLN A 325 -9.55 -16.98 -7.05
N TYR A 326 -8.41 -17.66 -7.18
CA TYR A 326 -7.82 -18.03 -8.46
C TYR A 326 -8.18 -19.48 -8.79
N ASP A 327 -8.63 -19.72 -10.03
CA ASP A 327 -8.90 -21.06 -10.56
C ASP A 327 -8.11 -21.27 -11.86
N LEU A 328 -7.12 -22.16 -11.79
CA LEU A 328 -6.21 -22.47 -12.89
C LEU A 328 -6.62 -23.71 -13.68
N SER A 329 -7.83 -24.23 -13.48
CA SER A 329 -8.34 -25.42 -14.18
C SER A 329 -8.32 -25.26 -15.71
N LEU A 330 -8.39 -24.02 -16.22
CA LEU A 330 -8.30 -23.73 -17.66
C LEU A 330 -6.91 -24.00 -18.25
N LEU A 331 -5.87 -24.06 -17.42
CA LEU A 331 -4.51 -24.41 -17.81
C LEU A 331 -4.23 -25.92 -17.70
N ALA A 332 -5.11 -26.67 -17.04
CA ALA A 332 -4.96 -28.10 -16.80
C ALA A 332 -5.25 -28.96 -18.04
N ASN A 333 -4.90 -30.25 -17.93
CA ASN A 333 -5.11 -31.26 -18.98
C ASN A 333 -4.46 -30.87 -20.32
N ARG A 334 -3.29 -30.25 -20.25
CA ARG A 334 -2.45 -29.86 -21.38
C ARG A 334 -1.00 -30.16 -21.05
N THR A 335 -0.22 -30.45 -22.08
CA THR A 335 1.23 -30.59 -21.99
C THR A 335 1.86 -29.34 -22.60
N TYR A 336 2.66 -28.63 -21.81
CA TYR A 336 3.42 -27.46 -22.26
C TYR A 336 4.85 -27.90 -22.52
N THR A 337 5.30 -27.78 -23.77
CA THR A 337 6.68 -28.07 -24.16
C THR A 337 7.50 -26.79 -24.11
N LEU A 338 8.59 -26.81 -23.36
CA LEU A 338 9.46 -25.68 -23.08
C LEU A 338 10.87 -25.98 -23.55
N THR A 339 11.57 -24.97 -24.06
CA THR A 339 13.01 -25.09 -24.35
C THR A 339 13.76 -24.06 -23.52
N SER A 340 14.67 -24.53 -22.68
CA SER A 340 15.55 -23.67 -21.89
C SER A 340 16.67 -23.10 -22.76
N ARG A 341 17.34 -22.06 -22.26
CA ARG A 341 18.45 -21.39 -22.94
C ARG A 341 19.66 -22.29 -23.18
N ASP A 342 19.85 -23.33 -22.36
CA ASP A 342 20.86 -24.37 -22.55
C ASP A 342 20.43 -25.47 -23.56
N ASN A 343 19.36 -25.21 -24.33
CA ASN A 343 18.82 -26.07 -25.37
C ASN A 343 18.27 -27.42 -24.86
N ARG A 344 17.92 -27.50 -23.57
CA ARG A 344 17.18 -28.62 -22.98
C ARG A 344 15.69 -28.44 -23.19
N THR A 345 15.00 -29.54 -23.45
CA THR A 345 13.55 -29.55 -23.65
C THR A 345 12.86 -30.13 -22.41
N TYR A 346 11.80 -29.47 -21.95
CA TYR A 346 10.98 -29.90 -20.83
C TYR A 346 9.53 -30.04 -21.26
N GLU A 347 8.81 -30.97 -20.64
CA GLU A 347 7.35 -31.02 -20.68
C GLU A 347 6.81 -30.82 -19.26
N VAL A 348 5.80 -29.97 -19.13
CA VAL A 348 5.13 -29.70 -17.85
C VAL A 348 3.61 -29.70 -18.02
N GLY A 349 2.89 -30.11 -16.97
CA GLY A 349 1.44 -29.97 -16.87
C GLY A 349 1.06 -29.13 -15.65
N VAL A 350 -0.09 -28.45 -15.71
CA VAL A 350 -0.64 -27.66 -14.59
C VAL A 350 -1.76 -28.46 -13.96
N CYS A 351 -1.61 -28.88 -12.70
CA CYS A 351 -2.58 -29.67 -11.91
C CYS A 351 -2.90 -31.08 -12.44
N HIS A 352 -2.96 -31.26 -13.75
CA HIS A 352 -3.15 -32.52 -14.45
C HIS A 352 -2.38 -32.51 -15.77
N ILE A 353 -1.60 -33.56 -16.03
CA ILE A 353 -0.86 -33.76 -17.28
C ILE A 353 -1.49 -34.91 -18.08
N PRO A 354 -1.76 -34.73 -19.38
CA PRO A 354 -2.31 -35.80 -20.21
C PRO A 354 -1.39 -37.02 -20.32
N ALA A 355 -1.98 -38.20 -20.45
CA ALA A 355 -1.25 -39.45 -20.70
C ALA A 355 -0.51 -39.47 -22.04
N SER A 356 -0.81 -38.53 -22.95
CA SER A 356 -0.06 -38.33 -24.20
C SER A 356 1.29 -37.62 -24.01
N SER A 357 1.61 -37.16 -22.79
CA SER A 357 2.92 -36.58 -22.50
C SER A 357 4.03 -37.63 -22.53
N HIS A 358 5.26 -37.18 -22.77
CA HIS A 358 6.45 -38.02 -22.70
C HIS A 358 6.97 -38.20 -21.28
N CYS A 359 6.31 -37.60 -20.27
CA CYS A 359 6.75 -37.69 -18.89
C CYS A 359 6.51 -39.09 -18.29
N PRO A 360 7.37 -39.53 -17.35
CA PRO A 360 7.14 -40.77 -16.61
C PRO A 360 5.79 -40.75 -15.88
N LEU A 361 5.27 -41.94 -15.54
CA LEU A 361 4.02 -42.07 -14.78
C LEU A 361 4.06 -41.20 -13.52
N ASP A 362 2.95 -40.50 -13.25
CA ASP A 362 2.74 -39.58 -12.12
C ASP A 362 3.61 -38.31 -12.11
N ALA A 363 4.55 -38.15 -13.03
CA ALA A 363 5.39 -36.96 -13.11
C ALA A 363 4.61 -35.78 -13.73
N GLY A 364 4.55 -34.65 -13.02
CA GLY A 364 3.93 -33.42 -13.53
C GLY A 364 4.85 -32.58 -14.40
N ALA A 365 6.15 -32.88 -14.37
CA ALA A 365 7.18 -32.25 -15.17
C ALA A 365 8.30 -33.25 -15.50
N CYS A 366 8.93 -33.11 -16.65
CA CYS A 366 10.08 -33.92 -17.04
C CYS A 366 11.03 -33.20 -18.00
N GLU A 367 12.32 -33.56 -17.96
CA GLU A 367 13.26 -33.26 -19.04
C GLU A 367 13.11 -34.34 -20.12
N VAL A 368 12.88 -33.92 -21.36
CA VAL A 368 12.67 -34.81 -22.51
C VAL A 368 13.91 -34.82 -23.39
N SER A 369 14.44 -36.02 -23.62
CA SER A 369 15.54 -36.25 -24.58
C SER A 369 15.13 -37.32 -25.60
N PRO A 370 15.85 -37.45 -26.74
CA PRO A 370 15.52 -38.47 -27.75
C PRO A 370 15.59 -39.92 -27.25
N LYS A 371 16.25 -40.18 -26.11
CA LYS A 371 16.48 -41.53 -25.59
C LYS A 371 15.63 -41.84 -24.36
N GLN A 372 15.32 -40.84 -23.54
CA GLN A 372 14.64 -41.02 -22.26
C GLN A 372 14.05 -39.70 -21.76
N SER A 373 12.97 -39.80 -20.99
CA SER A 373 12.43 -38.71 -20.19
C SER A 373 12.74 -38.90 -18.71
N VAL A 374 13.18 -37.84 -18.03
CA VAL A 374 13.53 -37.84 -16.60
C VAL A 374 12.50 -37.02 -15.85
N GLY A 375 11.79 -37.64 -14.89
CA GLY A 375 10.77 -36.97 -14.09
C GLY A 375 11.37 -35.97 -13.11
N LEU A 376 10.84 -34.75 -13.08
CA LEU A 376 11.32 -33.62 -12.27
C LEU A 376 10.40 -33.25 -11.10
N GLY A 377 9.41 -34.10 -10.82
CA GLY A 377 8.49 -33.95 -9.71
C GLY A 377 7.16 -34.66 -9.99
N VAL A 378 6.55 -35.21 -8.94
CA VAL A 378 5.21 -35.81 -8.98
C VAL A 378 4.18 -34.69 -9.07
N ILE A 379 3.20 -34.86 -9.95
CA ILE A 379 2.16 -33.86 -10.19
C ILE A 379 1.35 -33.58 -8.92
N SER A 380 0.99 -32.32 -8.72
CA SER A 380 0.14 -31.84 -7.64
C SER A 380 -0.94 -30.93 -8.20
N ASP A 381 -2.15 -31.00 -7.65
CA ASP A 381 -3.24 -30.06 -7.91
C ASP A 381 -3.46 -29.09 -6.73
N GLU A 382 -2.59 -29.14 -5.72
CA GLU A 382 -2.60 -28.26 -4.55
C GLU A 382 -1.89 -26.93 -4.88
N LEU A 383 -2.66 -25.97 -5.36
CA LEU A 383 -2.20 -24.60 -5.62
C LEU A 383 -1.98 -23.87 -4.29
N GLN A 384 -0.81 -23.26 -4.13
CA GLN A 384 -0.36 -22.61 -2.90
C GLN A 384 -0.17 -21.11 -3.09
N TYR A 385 -0.22 -20.36 -1.99
CA TYR A 385 0.02 -18.91 -1.96
C TYR A 385 0.71 -18.51 -0.64
N GLU A 386 1.93 -17.96 -0.71
CA GLU A 386 2.83 -17.82 0.44
C GLU A 386 2.71 -16.47 1.19
N THR A 387 1.60 -15.75 1.00
CA THR A 387 1.25 -14.38 1.45
C THR A 387 1.62 -13.24 0.50
N THR A 388 2.67 -13.36 -0.32
CA THR A 388 3.06 -12.34 -1.31
C THR A 388 3.57 -12.97 -2.59
N GLY A 389 3.34 -12.31 -3.73
CA GLY A 389 3.73 -12.80 -5.05
C GLY A 389 2.70 -13.68 -5.74
N ALA A 390 3.19 -14.58 -6.57
CA ALA A 390 2.39 -15.42 -7.45
C ALA A 390 1.87 -16.67 -6.72
N PRO A 391 0.63 -17.12 -7.03
CA PRO A 391 0.22 -18.49 -6.76
C PRO A 391 1.21 -19.46 -7.39
N TYR A 392 1.47 -20.60 -6.75
CA TYR A 392 2.39 -21.59 -7.30
C TYR A 392 1.97 -23.03 -7.04
N LEU A 393 2.37 -23.92 -7.94
CA LEU A 393 2.33 -25.37 -7.75
C LEU A 393 3.75 -25.89 -7.47
N LEU A 394 3.85 -26.83 -6.55
CA LEU A 394 5.11 -27.46 -6.19
C LEU A 394 5.04 -28.97 -6.38
N TYR A 395 5.78 -29.48 -7.35
CA TYR A 395 5.92 -30.90 -7.67
C TYR A 395 7.20 -31.43 -7.04
N ARG A 396 7.07 -32.36 -6.10
CA ARG A 396 8.20 -32.90 -5.33
C ARG A 396 8.51 -34.34 -5.73
N SER A 397 9.60 -34.88 -5.20
CA SER A 397 9.91 -36.31 -5.33
C SER A 397 10.20 -36.78 -6.77
N GLY A 398 10.87 -35.95 -7.57
CA GLY A 398 11.38 -36.34 -8.88
C GLY A 398 12.53 -37.35 -8.83
N ALA A 399 13.21 -37.50 -9.97
CA ALA A 399 14.40 -38.32 -10.09
C ALA A 399 15.53 -37.81 -9.18
N VAL A 400 16.43 -38.70 -8.77
CA VAL A 400 17.61 -38.33 -7.98
C VAL A 400 18.54 -37.51 -8.88
N CYS A 401 18.82 -36.29 -8.46
CA CYS A 401 19.68 -35.33 -9.18
C CYS A 401 21.09 -35.27 -8.60
N ASP A 402 21.22 -35.56 -7.30
CA ASP A 402 22.49 -35.67 -6.59
C ASP A 402 22.52 -36.98 -5.81
N ALA A 403 23.34 -37.90 -6.30
CA ALA A 403 23.48 -39.23 -5.71
C ALA A 403 24.17 -39.21 -4.33
N ALA A 404 24.98 -38.18 -4.02
CA ALA A 404 25.71 -38.11 -2.76
C ALA A 404 24.82 -37.67 -1.60
N SER A 405 23.98 -36.65 -1.82
CA SER A 405 23.02 -36.17 -0.81
C SER A 405 21.68 -36.92 -0.85
N GLY A 406 21.39 -37.64 -1.94
CA GLY A 406 20.08 -38.23 -2.20
C GLY A 406 19.01 -37.21 -2.56
N ARG A 407 19.40 -35.95 -2.85
CA ARG A 407 18.47 -34.89 -3.27
C ARG A 407 17.79 -35.29 -4.57
N ARG A 408 16.52 -34.92 -4.67
CA ARG A 408 15.64 -35.21 -5.81
C ARG A 408 15.20 -33.92 -6.46
N TRP A 409 14.90 -34.01 -7.75
CA TRP A 409 14.31 -32.91 -8.48
C TRP A 409 12.97 -32.48 -7.89
N GLU A 410 12.76 -31.18 -7.86
CA GLU A 410 11.45 -30.56 -7.65
C GLU A 410 11.18 -29.53 -8.75
N THR A 411 9.90 -29.37 -9.08
CA THR A 411 9.45 -28.39 -10.06
C THR A 411 8.50 -27.41 -9.38
N ARG A 412 8.75 -26.11 -9.56
CA ARG A 412 7.90 -25.02 -9.08
C ARG A 412 7.32 -24.27 -10.28
N LEU A 413 6.00 -24.27 -10.39
CA LEU A 413 5.29 -23.51 -11.42
C LEU A 413 4.71 -22.25 -10.76
N GLU A 414 5.15 -21.07 -11.16
CA GLU A 414 4.66 -19.79 -10.61
C GLU A 414 3.77 -19.08 -11.64
N PHE A 415 2.59 -18.65 -11.22
CA PHE A 415 1.60 -18.04 -12.10
C PHE A 415 1.64 -16.52 -11.96
N ILE A 416 2.15 -15.86 -13.00
CA ILE A 416 2.40 -14.43 -13.04
C ILE A 416 1.21 -13.75 -13.70
N CYS A 417 0.65 -12.74 -13.03
CA CYS A 417 -0.41 -11.95 -13.64
C CYS A 417 0.12 -11.19 -14.87
N GLU A 418 -0.56 -11.35 -16.00
CA GLU A 418 -0.33 -10.57 -17.22
C GLU A 418 -1.67 -10.09 -17.77
N THR A 419 -1.80 -8.78 -18.00
CA THR A 419 -3.07 -8.11 -18.38
C THR A 419 -3.07 -7.47 -19.77
N ASP A 420 -1.93 -7.44 -20.48
CA ASP A 420 -1.79 -6.76 -21.77
C ASP A 420 -2.60 -7.47 -22.88
N PRO A 421 -3.57 -6.77 -23.50
CA PRO A 421 -4.38 -7.31 -24.60
C PRO A 421 -3.61 -7.57 -25.90
N VAL A 422 -2.35 -7.14 -26.05
CA VAL A 422 -1.58 -7.27 -27.31
C VAL A 422 -0.87 -8.63 -27.46
N GLY A 423 -0.78 -9.46 -26.40
CA GLY A 423 -0.11 -10.77 -26.46
C GLY A 423 -1.00 -12.00 -26.21
N GLY A 424 -1.97 -11.91 -25.28
CA GLY A 424 -2.70 -13.09 -24.80
C GLY A 424 -4.23 -12.99 -24.76
N GLY A 425 -4.79 -11.78 -24.86
CA GLY A 425 -6.22 -11.57 -24.60
C GLY A 425 -7.16 -11.60 -25.82
N ARG A 426 -6.68 -11.30 -27.03
CA ARG A 426 -7.55 -11.09 -28.20
C ARG A 426 -7.53 -12.20 -29.26
N THR A 427 -6.67 -13.20 -29.10
CA THR A 427 -6.47 -14.26 -30.12
C THR A 427 -6.58 -15.68 -29.57
N GLY A 428 -6.80 -15.87 -28.26
CA GLY A 428 -6.75 -17.20 -27.65
C GLY A 428 -5.36 -17.86 -27.76
N THR A 429 -4.32 -17.08 -28.04
CA THR A 429 -2.93 -17.54 -28.11
C THR A 429 -2.37 -17.63 -26.70
N ILE A 430 -2.01 -18.84 -26.31
CA ILE A 430 -1.31 -19.16 -25.06
C ILE A 430 0.09 -18.56 -25.18
N VAL A 431 0.48 -17.69 -24.25
CA VAL A 431 1.88 -17.26 -24.09
C VAL A 431 2.67 -18.49 -23.62
N PRO A 432 3.71 -18.94 -24.35
CA PRO A 432 4.51 -20.08 -23.92
C PRO A 432 5.13 -19.81 -22.54
N PRO A 433 5.06 -20.76 -21.59
CA PRO A 433 5.70 -20.59 -20.29
C PRO A 433 7.22 -20.44 -20.45
N ILE A 434 7.88 -19.82 -19.48
CA ILE A 434 9.31 -19.53 -19.54
C ILE A 434 10.01 -20.30 -18.43
N VAL A 435 11.06 -21.05 -18.80
CA VAL A 435 11.99 -21.63 -17.82
C VAL A 435 12.84 -20.50 -17.26
N VAL A 436 12.74 -20.27 -15.95
CA VAL A 436 13.48 -19.23 -15.24
C VAL A 436 14.71 -19.81 -14.57
N GLU A 437 14.60 -21.02 -14.02
CA GLU A 437 15.71 -21.75 -13.38
C GLU A 437 15.61 -23.24 -13.69
N ASN A 438 16.75 -23.89 -13.93
CA ASN A 438 16.84 -25.33 -14.19
C ASN A 438 18.12 -25.96 -13.59
N GLY A 439 18.59 -25.41 -12.47
CA GLY A 439 19.81 -25.81 -11.77
C GLY A 439 19.54 -26.34 -10.37
N GLU A 440 20.57 -26.84 -9.69
CA GLU A 440 20.51 -27.18 -8.26
C GLU A 440 19.34 -28.08 -7.80
N CYS A 441 18.93 -29.02 -8.67
CA CYS A 441 17.77 -29.90 -8.44
C CYS A 441 16.41 -29.21 -8.42
N GLN A 442 16.29 -28.02 -9.02
CA GLN A 442 15.06 -27.26 -9.12
C GLN A 442 14.78 -26.85 -10.58
N LEU A 443 13.53 -27.04 -10.99
CA LEU A 443 13.00 -26.46 -12.22
C LEU A 443 11.96 -25.40 -11.83
N VAL A 444 12.21 -24.12 -12.14
CA VAL A 444 11.28 -23.02 -11.92
C VAL A 444 10.75 -22.53 -13.26
N VAL A 445 9.43 -22.54 -13.41
CA VAL A 445 8.73 -22.15 -14.64
C VAL A 445 7.73 -21.06 -14.32
N HIS A 446 7.79 -19.95 -15.03
CA HIS A 446 6.80 -18.88 -14.92
C HIS A 446 5.74 -19.02 -16.01
N PHE A 447 4.48 -18.93 -15.60
CA PHE A 447 3.30 -18.93 -16.46
C PHE A 447 2.67 -17.54 -16.42
N GLU A 448 2.78 -16.78 -17.51
CA GLU A 448 2.03 -15.53 -17.66
C GLU A 448 0.56 -15.86 -17.97
N THR A 449 -0.36 -15.38 -17.12
CA THR A 449 -1.79 -15.66 -17.25
C THR A 449 -2.67 -14.57 -16.65
N VAL A 450 -3.82 -14.32 -17.27
CA VAL A 450 -4.85 -13.42 -16.75
C VAL A 450 -5.61 -14.00 -15.55
N LEU A 451 -5.51 -15.31 -15.31
CA LEU A 451 -6.31 -16.04 -14.29
C LEU A 451 -5.92 -15.74 -12.85
N VAL A 452 -4.76 -15.11 -12.66
CA VAL A 452 -4.22 -14.70 -11.35
C VAL A 452 -4.11 -13.19 -11.23
N CYS A 453 -4.81 -12.47 -12.11
CA CYS A 453 -4.81 -11.02 -12.12
C CYS A 453 -5.90 -10.44 -11.23
N GLU A 454 -5.51 -9.46 -10.44
CA GLU A 454 -6.43 -8.61 -9.67
C GLU A 454 -6.30 -7.17 -10.16
N PRO A 455 -7.07 -6.76 -11.19
CA PRO A 455 -6.93 -5.44 -11.79
C PRO A 455 -7.06 -4.28 -10.79
N ALA A 456 -7.82 -4.48 -9.72
CA ALA A 456 -7.97 -3.50 -8.64
C ALA A 456 -6.66 -3.23 -7.87
N LEU A 457 -5.73 -4.19 -7.81
CA LEU A 457 -4.41 -4.05 -7.17
C LEU A 457 -3.34 -3.50 -8.13
N MET A 458 -3.65 -3.42 -9.42
CA MET A 458 -2.71 -3.08 -10.50
C MET A 458 -3.17 -1.83 -11.28
N ALA A 459 -3.95 -0.97 -10.62
CA ALA A 459 -4.40 0.27 -11.23
C ALA A 459 -3.19 1.14 -11.59
N CYS A 460 -2.98 1.35 -12.89
CA CYS A 460 -1.85 2.12 -13.39
C CYS A 460 -2.18 3.57 -13.70
N GLY A 461 -3.24 4.09 -13.06
CA GLY A 461 -3.57 5.49 -13.13
C GLY A 461 -4.27 5.96 -11.87
N ALA A 462 -4.06 7.22 -11.53
CA ALA A 462 -4.56 7.85 -10.32
C ALA A 462 -5.05 9.27 -10.64
N TYR A 463 -6.08 9.69 -9.91
CA TYR A 463 -6.55 11.08 -9.96
C TYR A 463 -5.76 11.92 -8.97
N ASN A 464 -5.49 13.17 -9.33
CA ASN A 464 -5.00 14.15 -8.38
C ASN A 464 -6.13 14.52 -7.39
N GLU A 465 -5.99 14.13 -6.11
CA GLU A 465 -7.02 14.35 -5.09
C GLU A 465 -7.28 15.84 -4.79
N SER A 466 -6.34 16.73 -5.15
CA SER A 466 -6.45 18.18 -4.99
C SER A 466 -7.16 18.89 -6.16
N THR A 467 -7.21 18.25 -7.34
CA THR A 467 -7.90 18.76 -8.55
C THR A 467 -8.52 17.58 -9.30
N ILE A 468 -9.85 17.40 -9.18
CA ILE A 468 -10.61 16.28 -9.75
C ILE A 468 -10.42 16.11 -11.28
N ASP A 469 -9.88 17.12 -11.98
CA ASP A 469 -9.72 17.16 -13.43
C ASP A 469 -8.35 16.66 -13.97
N GLN A 470 -7.39 16.28 -13.11
CA GLN A 470 -6.06 15.83 -13.55
C GLN A 470 -5.83 14.34 -13.26
N TYR A 471 -6.13 13.49 -14.24
CA TYR A 471 -5.85 12.05 -14.24
C TYR A 471 -4.48 11.77 -14.85
N VAL A 472 -3.65 11.02 -14.13
CA VAL A 472 -2.37 10.52 -14.62
C VAL A 472 -2.51 9.04 -14.94
N ASP A 473 -2.10 8.66 -16.15
CA ASP A 473 -2.05 7.28 -16.61
C ASP A 473 -0.60 6.88 -16.90
N LEU A 474 -0.06 5.97 -16.08
CA LEU A 474 1.25 5.35 -16.26
C LEU A 474 1.19 4.07 -17.11
N SER A 475 0.01 3.64 -17.57
CA SER A 475 -0.12 2.48 -18.46
C SER A 475 0.84 2.52 -19.67
N PRO A 476 1.15 3.68 -20.28
CA PRO A 476 2.14 3.75 -21.36
C PRO A 476 3.57 3.37 -20.96
N LEU A 477 3.87 3.25 -19.65
CA LEU A 477 5.16 2.76 -19.16
C LEU A 477 5.15 1.28 -18.81
N MET A 478 3.98 0.64 -18.71
CA MET A 478 3.89 -0.82 -18.64
C MET A 478 4.57 -1.40 -19.90
N ASP A 479 5.47 -2.35 -19.71
CA ASP A 479 6.16 -3.03 -20.82
C ASP A 479 6.04 -4.54 -20.62
N SER A 480 5.18 -5.18 -21.42
CA SER A 480 4.93 -6.63 -21.41
C SER A 480 6.03 -7.44 -22.11
N THR A 481 6.99 -6.77 -22.78
CA THR A 481 8.01 -7.45 -23.59
C THR A 481 9.39 -7.47 -22.96
N ARG A 482 9.69 -6.50 -22.08
CA ARG A 482 10.98 -6.39 -21.39
C ARG A 482 10.84 -5.70 -20.04
N ASN A 483 11.82 -5.94 -19.18
CA ASN A 483 12.00 -5.19 -17.93
C ASN A 483 12.81 -3.92 -18.18
N TYR A 484 12.54 -2.88 -17.39
CA TYR A 484 13.42 -1.72 -17.32
C TYR A 484 14.61 -2.06 -16.44
N GLU A 485 15.78 -1.58 -16.85
CA GLU A 485 17.03 -1.84 -16.15
C GLU A 485 17.63 -0.54 -15.63
N ALA A 486 17.94 -0.51 -14.33
CA ALA A 486 18.76 0.52 -13.71
C ALA A 486 20.11 -0.07 -13.28
N ARG A 487 21.17 0.75 -13.38
CA ARG A 487 22.54 0.38 -12.96
C ARG A 487 22.91 1.09 -11.67
N ALA A 488 23.66 0.42 -10.81
CA ALA A 488 24.26 1.07 -9.65
C ALA A 488 25.36 2.04 -10.09
N SER A 489 25.39 3.24 -9.52
CA SER A 489 26.44 4.25 -9.76
C SER A 489 27.78 3.93 -9.06
N GLY A 490 27.93 2.75 -8.45
CA GLY A 490 29.01 2.36 -7.54
C GLY A 490 29.93 1.22 -8.02
N ALA A 491 30.65 0.59 -7.09
CA ALA A 491 31.81 -0.28 -7.34
C ALA A 491 31.53 -1.61 -8.07
N ASN A 492 30.30 -2.13 -8.06
CA ASN A 492 29.94 -3.38 -8.73
C ASN A 492 29.16 -3.09 -10.03
N LYS A 493 29.86 -3.10 -11.17
CA LYS A 493 29.29 -2.79 -12.50
C LYS A 493 28.31 -3.84 -13.01
N ASP A 494 28.29 -5.01 -12.39
CA ASP A 494 27.48 -6.15 -12.79
C ASP A 494 26.14 -6.19 -12.05
N LEU A 495 25.98 -5.41 -10.98
CA LEU A 495 24.71 -5.30 -10.24
C LEU A 495 23.67 -4.52 -11.06
N ARG A 496 22.51 -5.13 -11.27
CA ARG A 496 21.39 -4.54 -11.99
C ARG A 496 20.11 -4.61 -11.17
N TYR A 497 19.27 -3.61 -11.39
CA TYR A 497 17.92 -3.55 -10.85
C TYR A 497 16.94 -3.64 -12.00
N PHE A 498 16.05 -4.62 -11.93
CA PHE A 498 15.00 -4.85 -12.91
C PHE A 498 13.69 -4.32 -12.33
N LEU A 499 12.99 -3.48 -13.07
CA LEU A 499 11.70 -2.92 -12.68
C LEU A 499 10.69 -3.07 -13.82
N ASN A 500 9.42 -3.18 -13.45
CA ASN A 500 8.30 -2.84 -14.33
C ASN A 500 7.39 -1.81 -13.66
N VAL A 501 6.40 -1.30 -14.39
CA VAL A 501 5.46 -0.28 -13.90
C VAL A 501 4.08 -0.90 -13.80
N CYS A 502 3.46 -0.88 -12.62
CA CYS A 502 2.11 -1.42 -12.33
C CYS A 502 1.85 -2.88 -12.75
N ARG A 503 2.90 -3.65 -13.05
CA ARG A 503 2.82 -5.07 -13.41
C ARG A 503 4.04 -5.81 -12.87
N PRO A 504 4.00 -7.15 -12.78
CA PRO A 504 5.16 -7.95 -12.48
C PRO A 504 6.27 -7.78 -13.52
N LEU A 505 7.47 -8.23 -13.19
CA LEU A 505 8.57 -8.36 -14.13
C LEU A 505 8.19 -9.37 -15.23
N VAL A 506 8.57 -9.06 -16.46
CA VAL A 506 8.56 -10.02 -17.56
C VAL A 506 9.50 -11.18 -17.18
N PRO A 507 9.04 -12.44 -17.21
CA PRO A 507 9.89 -13.57 -16.88
C PRO A 507 11.09 -13.65 -17.81
N GLN A 508 12.27 -13.85 -17.22
CA GLN A 508 13.52 -13.95 -17.94
C GLN A 508 14.36 -15.07 -17.35
N TYR A 509 14.98 -15.88 -18.20
CA TYR A 509 15.90 -16.93 -17.76
C TYR A 509 17.01 -16.36 -16.86
N GLY A 510 17.20 -16.96 -15.69
CA GLY A 510 18.16 -16.53 -14.69
C GLY A 510 17.75 -15.29 -13.92
N LEU A 511 16.48 -14.87 -13.93
CA LEU A 511 15.96 -13.84 -13.03
C LEU A 511 14.87 -14.47 -12.15
N SER A 512 15.29 -15.25 -11.15
CA SER A 512 14.43 -16.06 -10.28
C SER A 512 13.93 -15.35 -9.01
N CYS A 513 13.85 -14.02 -9.04
CA CYS A 513 13.09 -13.28 -8.02
C CYS A 513 11.68 -13.87 -7.88
N ARG A 514 11.11 -13.82 -6.67
CA ARG A 514 9.82 -14.44 -6.36
C ARG A 514 8.76 -14.04 -7.40
N GLY A 515 8.07 -15.02 -7.97
CA GLY A 515 7.08 -14.81 -9.01
C GLY A 515 6.08 -13.73 -8.63
N GLY A 516 5.77 -12.85 -9.58
CA GLY A 516 4.89 -11.71 -9.36
C GLY A 516 5.61 -10.44 -8.90
N ALA A 517 6.91 -10.49 -8.56
CA ALA A 517 7.68 -9.31 -8.19
C ALA A 517 7.67 -8.25 -9.29
N ALA A 518 7.61 -6.97 -8.93
CA ALA A 518 7.70 -5.84 -9.85
C ALA A 518 9.07 -5.16 -9.84
N ALA A 519 9.86 -5.39 -8.79
CA ALA A 519 11.23 -4.92 -8.67
C ALA A 519 12.14 -6.03 -8.13
N CYS A 520 13.32 -6.17 -8.72
CA CYS A 520 14.28 -7.22 -8.42
C CYS A 520 15.71 -6.68 -8.55
N GLU A 521 16.57 -7.05 -7.61
CA GLU A 521 18.02 -6.86 -7.69
C GLU A 521 18.67 -8.18 -8.11
N ALA A 522 19.64 -8.15 -9.02
CA ALA A 522 20.45 -9.32 -9.33
C ALA A 522 21.83 -8.92 -9.88
N ILE A 523 22.81 -9.81 -9.70
CA ILE A 523 24.14 -9.70 -10.31
C ILE A 523 24.07 -10.31 -11.70
N PHE A 524 24.35 -9.50 -12.73
CA PHE A 524 24.24 -9.90 -14.13
C PHE A 524 25.61 -9.97 -14.81
N ASP A 525 26.05 -11.19 -15.12
CA ASP A 525 27.36 -11.46 -15.76
C ASP A 525 27.36 -11.30 -17.29
N GLY A 526 26.27 -10.79 -17.87
CA GLY A 526 26.07 -10.69 -19.32
C GLY A 526 25.21 -11.82 -19.90
N VAL A 527 24.98 -12.89 -19.14
CA VAL A 527 24.35 -14.13 -19.61
C VAL A 527 23.27 -14.61 -18.64
N THR A 528 23.51 -14.58 -17.34
CA THR A 528 22.56 -14.98 -16.28
C THR A 528 22.52 -13.94 -15.16
N ALA A 529 21.36 -13.77 -14.52
CA ALA A 529 21.32 -13.12 -13.22
C ALA A 529 21.54 -14.19 -12.13
N ARG A 530 22.09 -13.75 -10.99
CA ARG A 530 22.38 -14.55 -9.80
C ARG A 530 22.24 -13.67 -8.57
N ASN A 531 22.06 -14.29 -7.40
CA ASN A 531 21.91 -13.61 -6.11
C ASN A 531 20.75 -12.61 -6.18
N GLU A 532 19.60 -13.14 -6.59
CA GLU A 532 18.37 -12.42 -6.80
C GLU A 532 17.75 -12.02 -5.46
N THR A 533 17.38 -10.75 -5.36
CA THR A 533 16.68 -10.21 -4.20
C THR A 533 15.40 -9.54 -4.67
N THR A 534 14.26 -9.99 -4.16
CA THR A 534 12.96 -9.39 -4.47
C THR A 534 12.81 -8.06 -3.73
N LEU A 535 12.59 -6.97 -4.46
CA LEU A 535 12.52 -5.61 -3.90
C LEU A 535 11.08 -5.08 -3.74
N GLY A 536 10.08 -5.84 -4.20
CA GLY A 536 8.67 -5.56 -3.95
C GLY A 536 7.75 -6.08 -5.05
N PHE A 537 6.45 -6.11 -4.72
CA PHE A 537 5.36 -6.61 -5.57
C PHE A 537 4.46 -5.46 -6.06
N PRO A 538 3.81 -5.62 -7.24
CA PRO A 538 3.05 -4.57 -7.95
C PRO A 538 1.76 -4.13 -7.25
N ASP A 539 1.41 -4.76 -6.14
CA ASP A 539 0.28 -4.43 -5.27
C ASP A 539 0.60 -3.10 -4.54
N VAL A 540 0.30 -1.98 -5.24
CA VAL A 540 0.90 -0.66 -5.01
C VAL A 540 -0.06 0.52 -5.11
N SER A 541 0.20 1.44 -4.18
CA SER A 541 -0.29 2.81 -4.11
C SER A 541 0.42 3.71 -5.14
N LEU A 542 -0.33 4.23 -6.11
CA LEU A 542 0.09 5.36 -6.93
C LEU A 542 -0.42 6.65 -6.30
N VAL A 543 0.48 7.60 -6.13
CA VAL A 543 0.16 8.91 -5.58
C VAL A 543 0.61 9.99 -6.54
N VAL A 544 -0.31 10.89 -6.87
CA VAL A 544 -0.01 12.09 -7.68
C VAL A 544 0.25 13.25 -6.74
N ALA A 545 1.49 13.75 -6.73
CA ALA A 545 1.97 14.82 -5.87
C ALA A 545 2.45 15.99 -6.74
N GLY A 546 1.59 16.99 -6.96
CA GLY A 546 1.90 18.11 -7.86
C GLY A 546 2.14 17.66 -9.32
N ASP A 547 3.37 17.83 -9.82
CA ASP A 547 3.82 17.43 -11.16
C ASP A 547 4.61 16.10 -11.18
N THR A 548 4.68 15.43 -10.04
CA THR A 548 5.37 14.13 -9.87
C THR A 548 4.39 13.03 -9.52
N VAL A 549 4.78 11.80 -9.86
CA VAL A 549 3.99 10.60 -9.59
C VAL A 549 4.87 9.64 -8.82
N LEU A 550 4.42 9.21 -7.65
CA LEU A 550 5.15 8.28 -6.80
C LEU A 550 4.49 6.90 -6.88
N MET A 551 5.31 5.88 -7.11
CA MET A 551 4.90 4.48 -7.13
C MET A 551 5.74 3.70 -6.13
N LYS A 552 5.09 2.94 -5.24
CA LYS A 552 5.76 2.23 -4.14
C LYS A 552 5.53 0.73 -4.15
N TYR A 553 6.51 -0.07 -4.56
CA TYR A 553 6.50 -1.53 -4.40
C TYR A 553 6.89 -1.93 -2.98
N LEU A 554 6.04 -2.73 -2.33
CA LEU A 554 6.22 -3.17 -0.94
C LEU A 554 6.41 -4.69 -0.87
N ARG A 555 6.70 -5.17 0.33
CA ARG A 555 6.75 -6.60 0.69
C ARG A 555 7.80 -7.42 -0.08
N GLY A 556 8.96 -6.84 -0.35
CA GLY A 556 10.13 -7.56 -0.87
C GLY A 556 10.66 -8.63 0.11
N ASP A 557 11.86 -9.13 -0.14
CA ASP A 557 12.53 -10.09 0.73
C ASP A 557 12.87 -9.47 2.09
N PRO A 558 13.12 -10.28 3.14
CA PRO A 558 13.53 -9.75 4.44
C PRO A 558 14.79 -8.90 4.30
N CYS A 559 14.82 -7.71 4.92
CA CYS A 559 15.97 -6.83 4.82
C CYS A 559 17.18 -7.46 5.55
N PRO A 560 18.37 -7.53 4.92
CA PRO A 560 19.57 -8.06 5.58
C PRO A 560 20.03 -7.24 6.79
N GLN A 561 19.79 -5.92 6.76
CA GLN A 561 20.19 -4.99 7.82
C GLN A 561 19.18 -4.93 8.97
N ASP A 562 17.92 -5.27 8.67
CA ASP A 562 16.83 -5.29 9.63
C ASP A 562 15.90 -6.48 9.32
N PRO A 563 16.11 -7.63 9.98
CA PRO A 563 15.32 -8.85 9.74
C PRO A 563 13.82 -8.70 10.03
N VAL A 564 13.44 -7.58 10.64
CA VAL A 564 12.07 -7.26 10.99
C VAL A 564 11.35 -6.50 9.88
N THR A 565 12.07 -5.87 8.94
CA THR A 565 11.50 -5.17 7.79
C THR A 565 11.67 -5.96 6.49
N ASN A 566 10.77 -5.71 5.54
CA ASN A 566 10.89 -6.22 4.18
C ASN A 566 11.46 -5.11 3.29
N LEU A 567 12.23 -5.52 2.29
CA LEU A 567 12.71 -4.63 1.25
C LEU A 567 11.53 -3.97 0.53
N SER A 568 11.74 -2.73 0.09
CA SER A 568 10.74 -1.96 -0.63
C SER A 568 11.39 -1.04 -1.65
N THR A 569 10.60 -0.63 -2.64
CA THR A 569 11.05 0.21 -3.75
C THR A 569 10.11 1.40 -3.93
N THR A 570 10.66 2.62 -4.05
CA THR A 570 9.91 3.80 -4.49
C THR A 570 10.46 4.27 -5.84
N VAL A 571 9.57 4.53 -6.79
CA VAL A 571 9.88 5.14 -8.08
C VAL A 571 9.20 6.50 -8.16
N THR A 572 9.99 7.55 -8.39
CA THR A 572 9.51 8.92 -8.57
C THR A 572 9.56 9.29 -10.05
N PHE A 573 8.39 9.39 -10.68
CA PHE A 573 8.29 9.87 -12.06
C PHE A 573 8.20 11.39 -12.09
N HIS A 574 8.98 12.01 -12.97
CA HIS A 574 8.94 13.45 -13.23
C HIS A 574 8.85 13.73 -14.74
N CYS A 575 8.16 14.81 -15.10
CA CYS A 575 7.97 15.18 -16.51
C CYS A 575 9.29 15.63 -17.14
N LEU A 576 9.69 14.93 -18.22
CA LEU A 576 10.71 15.39 -19.15
C LEU A 576 10.27 15.07 -20.58
N ALA A 577 9.76 16.08 -21.28
CA ALA A 577 9.15 15.94 -22.60
C ALA A 577 10.08 15.29 -23.66
N THR A 578 11.40 15.43 -23.51
CA THR A 578 12.39 14.84 -24.41
C THR A 578 12.78 13.40 -24.07
N ALA A 579 12.35 12.86 -22.92
CA ALA A 579 12.77 11.54 -22.45
C ALA A 579 12.02 10.36 -23.10
N GLY A 580 10.90 10.63 -23.79
CA GLY A 580 10.03 9.56 -24.30
C GLY A 580 9.52 8.69 -23.14
N ARG A 581 9.76 7.38 -23.17
CA ARG A 581 9.44 6.47 -22.04
C ARG A 581 10.41 6.61 -20.86
N GLY A 582 11.63 7.11 -21.10
CA GLY A 582 12.67 7.20 -20.08
C GLY A 582 13.18 5.85 -19.59
N THR A 583 14.07 5.91 -18.59
CA THR A 583 14.58 4.75 -17.84
C THR A 583 14.77 5.13 -16.37
N PRO A 584 14.51 4.20 -15.43
CA PRO A 584 14.76 4.44 -14.01
C PRO A 584 16.26 4.57 -13.72
N VAL A 585 16.59 5.41 -12.75
CA VAL A 585 17.94 5.60 -12.22
C VAL A 585 17.88 5.42 -10.72
N LEU A 586 18.73 4.54 -10.16
CA LEU A 586 18.84 4.39 -8.71
C LEU A 586 19.46 5.67 -8.12
N VAL A 587 18.75 6.29 -7.19
CA VAL A 587 19.20 7.47 -6.47
C VAL A 587 19.94 7.06 -5.21
N GLU A 588 19.31 6.24 -4.38
CA GLU A 588 19.86 5.80 -3.10
C GLU A 588 19.21 4.49 -2.62
N ILE A 589 19.91 3.82 -1.70
CA ILE A 589 19.38 2.68 -0.93
C ILE A 589 19.38 3.12 0.53
N GLU A 590 18.24 3.57 1.01
CA GLU A 590 18.06 4.11 2.34
C GLU A 590 18.12 2.97 3.38
N HIS A 591 19.06 3.10 4.32
CA HIS A 591 19.38 2.12 5.36
C HIS A 591 19.63 0.68 4.87
N GLY A 592 19.92 0.49 3.57
CA GLY A 592 20.07 -0.84 2.98
C GLY A 592 18.75 -1.62 2.83
N CYS A 593 17.60 -1.00 3.09
CA CYS A 593 16.29 -1.67 3.08
C CYS A 593 15.27 -1.04 2.13
N HIS A 594 15.44 0.23 1.75
CA HIS A 594 14.49 0.94 0.88
C HIS A 594 15.19 1.51 -0.36
N TYR A 595 14.81 1.04 -1.54
CA TYR A 595 15.42 1.40 -2.81
C TYR A 595 14.65 2.55 -3.46
N ARG A 596 15.34 3.64 -3.80
CA ARG A 596 14.72 4.84 -4.39
C ARG A 596 15.23 5.06 -5.80
N PHE A 597 14.30 5.14 -6.75
CA PHE A 597 14.57 5.38 -8.16
C PHE A 597 13.92 6.68 -8.63
N ASP A 598 14.63 7.42 -9.48
CA ASP A 598 14.09 8.55 -10.23
C ASP A 598 13.90 8.15 -11.69
N TRP A 599 12.79 8.60 -12.28
CA TRP A 599 12.42 8.26 -13.65
C TRP A 599 11.89 9.46 -14.42
N ALA A 600 12.75 10.06 -15.24
CA ALA A 600 12.38 11.13 -16.17
C ALA A 600 11.57 10.56 -17.34
N THR A 601 10.35 11.03 -17.57
CA THR A 601 9.48 10.49 -18.64
C THR A 601 8.60 11.55 -19.26
N ALA A 602 8.27 11.40 -20.54
CA ALA A 602 7.30 12.25 -21.23
C ALA A 602 5.84 11.83 -20.94
N VAL A 603 5.61 10.63 -20.38
CA VAL A 603 4.26 10.05 -20.21
C VAL A 603 3.39 10.86 -19.25
N ILE A 604 3.98 11.41 -18.19
CA ILE A 604 3.24 12.18 -17.17
C ILE A 604 3.20 13.69 -17.48
N CYS A 605 3.79 14.12 -18.59
CA CYS A 605 3.82 15.52 -18.94
C CYS A 605 2.40 16.03 -19.28
N PRO A 606 2.02 17.23 -18.82
CA PRO A 606 0.71 17.79 -19.13
C PRO A 606 0.55 17.97 -20.65
N PRO A 607 -0.67 17.78 -21.20
CA PRO A 607 -0.90 17.87 -22.64
C PRO A 607 -0.74 19.29 -23.19
N GLU A 608 -1.10 20.32 -22.41
CA GLU A 608 -0.89 21.74 -22.71
C GLU A 608 -0.16 22.41 -21.52
N LEU A 609 0.97 23.09 -21.76
CA LEU A 609 1.60 23.97 -20.76
C LEU A 609 1.21 25.41 -21.03
N THR A 610 0.44 26.03 -20.14
CA THR A 610 0.08 27.45 -20.25
C THR A 610 1.28 28.33 -19.94
N ILE A 611 1.59 29.26 -20.82
CA ILE A 611 2.72 30.18 -20.70
C ILE A 611 2.22 31.49 -20.06
N PRO A 612 2.85 31.97 -18.97
CA PRO A 612 2.46 33.24 -18.34
C PRO A 612 2.59 34.41 -19.33
N PHE A 613 1.55 35.23 -19.40
CA PHE A 613 1.53 36.48 -20.16
C PHE A 613 1.79 37.67 -19.23
N GLU A 614 2.79 38.49 -19.55
CA GLU A 614 3.07 39.73 -18.85
C GLU A 614 2.52 40.91 -19.66
N ALA A 615 1.54 41.61 -19.10
CA ALA A 615 0.86 42.71 -19.77
C ALA A 615 1.75 43.95 -19.89
N SER A 616 2.66 44.17 -18.93
CA SER A 616 3.49 45.38 -18.89
C SER A 616 4.49 45.50 -20.03
N ASN A 617 4.99 44.38 -20.55
CA ASN A 617 5.95 44.32 -21.64
C ASN A 617 5.44 43.55 -22.88
N CYS A 618 4.17 43.13 -22.87
CA CYS A 618 3.52 42.32 -23.90
C CYS A 618 4.38 41.14 -24.38
N SER A 619 4.72 40.25 -23.45
CA SER A 619 5.54 39.10 -23.76
C SER A 619 5.14 37.85 -22.96
N PHE A 620 5.48 36.69 -23.51
CA PHE A 620 5.31 35.41 -22.84
C PHE A 620 6.62 35.00 -22.17
N HIS A 621 6.56 34.55 -20.92
CA HIS A 621 7.73 34.04 -20.20
C HIS A 621 7.90 32.55 -20.48
N ASN A 622 8.99 32.15 -21.13
CA ASN A 622 9.31 30.73 -21.27
C ASN A 622 9.96 30.21 -19.98
N PRO A 623 9.27 29.37 -19.18
CA PRO A 623 9.83 28.86 -17.94
C PRO A 623 11.00 27.88 -18.15
N ALA A 624 11.12 27.25 -19.33
CA ALA A 624 12.19 26.29 -19.61
C ALA A 624 13.54 26.96 -19.90
N THR A 625 13.53 28.18 -20.46
CA THR A 625 14.74 28.93 -20.84
C THR A 625 14.94 30.21 -20.03
N ALA A 626 14.00 30.53 -19.13
CA ALA A 626 13.93 31.81 -18.42
C ALA A 626 14.00 33.04 -19.35
N SER A 627 13.51 32.90 -20.59
CA SER A 627 13.56 33.95 -21.61
C SER A 627 12.18 34.50 -21.93
N TRP A 628 12.15 35.76 -22.36
CA TRP A 628 10.91 36.46 -22.74
C TRP A 628 10.76 36.49 -24.26
N MET A 629 9.56 36.18 -24.74
CA MET A 629 9.21 36.22 -26.16
C MET A 629 8.17 37.31 -26.39
N ALA A 630 8.51 38.35 -27.14
CA ALA A 630 7.55 39.40 -27.47
C ALA A 630 6.45 38.85 -28.38
N VAL A 631 5.18 39.19 -28.09
CA VAL A 631 4.04 38.66 -28.85
C VAL A 631 4.09 39.05 -30.34
N ASN A 632 4.66 40.22 -30.63
CA ASN A 632 4.79 40.75 -31.99
C ASN A 632 5.77 39.95 -32.86
N ASP A 633 6.79 39.33 -32.25
CA ASP A 633 7.81 38.54 -32.96
C ASP A 633 7.28 37.17 -33.43
N VAL A 634 6.19 36.70 -32.83
CA VAL A 634 5.60 35.38 -33.10
C VAL A 634 4.52 35.43 -34.18
N LEU A 635 3.79 36.55 -34.29
CA LEU A 635 2.57 36.63 -35.12
C LEU A 635 2.54 37.77 -36.15
N GLY A 636 3.55 38.64 -36.21
CA GLY A 636 3.85 39.54 -37.34
C GLY A 636 2.83 40.61 -37.73
N GLU A 637 1.54 40.44 -37.48
CA GLU A 637 0.45 41.29 -38.01
C GLU A 637 -0.75 41.48 -37.05
N LEU A 638 -0.75 40.87 -35.87
CA LEU A 638 -1.87 40.94 -34.92
C LEU A 638 -1.48 41.66 -33.62
N SER A 639 -2.08 42.82 -33.34
CA SER A 639 -1.94 43.51 -32.04
C SER A 639 -2.74 42.76 -30.97
N LEU A 640 -2.11 41.75 -30.37
CA LEU A 640 -2.75 40.88 -29.37
C LEU A 640 -2.61 41.39 -27.93
N CYS A 641 -1.71 42.33 -27.66
CA CYS A 641 -1.45 42.86 -26.33
C CYS A 641 -2.73 43.34 -25.61
N ASP A 642 -3.59 44.05 -26.33
CA ASP A 642 -4.83 44.62 -25.79
C ASP A 642 -5.96 43.58 -25.60
N LYS A 643 -5.73 42.33 -26.03
CA LYS A 643 -6.72 41.24 -26.06
C LYS A 643 -6.48 40.18 -24.98
N GLN A 644 -5.52 40.40 -24.07
CA GLN A 644 -5.13 39.47 -22.99
C GLN A 644 -5.00 38.01 -23.47
N PRO A 645 -4.03 37.73 -24.35
CA PRO A 645 -3.89 36.43 -24.99
C PRO A 645 -3.37 35.39 -24.00
N VAL A 646 -3.89 34.18 -24.08
CA VAL A 646 -3.40 33.00 -23.35
C VAL A 646 -2.61 32.15 -24.33
N ALA A 647 -1.31 31.97 -24.09
CA ALA A 647 -0.48 31.03 -24.84
C ALA A 647 -0.38 29.69 -24.10
N SER A 648 -0.36 28.61 -24.86
CA SER A 648 -0.15 27.26 -24.36
C SER A 648 0.70 26.48 -25.34
N VAL A 649 1.64 25.68 -24.84
CA VAL A 649 2.41 24.73 -25.66
C VAL A 649 1.66 23.42 -25.68
N ASP A 650 1.20 22.99 -26.85
CA ASP A 650 0.67 21.66 -27.06
C ASP A 650 1.84 20.72 -27.42
N TYR A 651 2.26 19.91 -26.45
CA TYR A 651 3.37 18.97 -26.64
C TYR A 651 3.03 17.82 -27.60
N ARG A 652 1.74 17.53 -27.83
CA ARG A 652 1.32 16.47 -28.75
C ARG A 652 1.49 16.90 -30.20
N THR A 653 1.26 18.18 -30.48
CA THR A 653 1.39 18.76 -31.83
C THR A 653 2.68 19.56 -32.04
N GLY A 654 3.50 19.73 -30.99
CA GLY A 654 4.73 20.54 -31.04
C GLY A 654 4.44 21.98 -31.46
N SER A 655 3.29 22.51 -31.05
CA SER A 655 2.77 23.79 -31.53
C SER A 655 2.48 24.74 -30.38
N LEU A 656 2.72 26.03 -30.60
CA LEU A 656 2.28 27.10 -29.72
C LEU A 656 0.84 27.47 -30.08
N VAL A 657 -0.09 27.32 -29.13
CA VAL A 657 -1.50 27.66 -29.28
C VAL A 657 -1.78 28.94 -28.51
N ILE A 658 -2.22 29.98 -29.22
CA ILE A 658 -2.58 31.28 -28.66
C ILE A 658 -4.09 31.49 -28.78
N ARG A 659 -4.76 31.71 -27.65
CA ARG A 659 -6.20 31.99 -27.54
C ARG A 659 -6.41 33.44 -27.09
N TYR A 660 -7.30 34.17 -27.76
CA TYR A 660 -7.63 35.54 -27.37
C TYR A 660 -9.08 35.89 -27.69
N ASN A 661 -9.60 36.92 -27.02
CA ASN A 661 -10.94 37.43 -27.23
C ASN A 661 -10.92 38.68 -28.10
N GLU A 662 -11.87 38.78 -29.01
CA GLU A 662 -12.04 39.94 -29.88
C GLU A 662 -13.45 40.51 -29.67
N LYS A 663 -13.54 41.83 -29.47
CA LYS A 663 -14.82 42.53 -29.40
C LYS A 663 -15.25 42.87 -30.83
N ASP A 664 -16.40 42.35 -31.25
CA ASP A 664 -17.01 42.74 -32.51
C ASP A 664 -17.56 44.17 -32.38
N SER A 665 -17.21 45.05 -33.31
CA SER A 665 -17.58 46.48 -33.27
C SER A 665 -19.03 46.73 -33.71
N SER A 666 -19.76 45.68 -34.12
CA SER A 666 -21.11 45.80 -34.68
C SER A 666 -22.24 45.28 -33.77
N ASN A 667 -21.92 44.50 -32.74
CA ASN A 667 -22.88 44.05 -31.74
C ASN A 667 -22.12 43.73 -30.45
N CYS A 668 -22.59 44.22 -29.30
CA CYS A 668 -21.95 44.01 -27.99
C CYS A 668 -22.03 42.55 -27.48
N SER A 669 -21.70 41.57 -28.32
CA SER A 669 -21.45 40.17 -27.97
C SER A 669 -19.97 39.87 -28.16
N SER A 670 -19.27 39.43 -27.11
CA SER A 670 -17.92 38.88 -27.27
C SER A 670 -18.03 37.52 -27.96
N THR A 671 -17.46 37.37 -29.15
CA THR A 671 -17.20 36.03 -29.69
C THR A 671 -16.08 35.41 -28.87
N ASN A 672 -16.38 34.35 -28.13
CA ASN A 672 -15.37 33.59 -27.41
C ASN A 672 -14.40 32.91 -28.40
N GLY A 673 -13.10 33.13 -28.21
CA GLY A 673 -12.06 32.16 -28.57
C GLY A 673 -11.58 32.12 -30.02
N LYS A 674 -10.93 33.18 -30.51
CA LYS A 674 -10.05 33.03 -31.69
C LYS A 674 -8.80 32.25 -31.28
N ARG A 675 -8.50 31.17 -32.03
CA ARG A 675 -7.34 30.28 -31.83
C ARG A 675 -6.36 30.46 -32.97
N VAL A 676 -5.11 30.74 -32.65
CA VAL A 676 -4.00 30.73 -33.61
C VAL A 676 -3.02 29.64 -33.17
N GLN A 677 -2.67 28.74 -34.09
CA GLN A 677 -1.72 27.65 -33.84
C GLN A 677 -0.48 27.87 -34.71
N VAL A 678 0.66 28.03 -34.06
CA VAL A 678 1.95 28.24 -34.72
C VAL A 678 2.81 26.99 -34.49
N PRO A 679 3.25 26.28 -35.54
CA PRO A 679 4.18 25.17 -35.38
C PRO A 679 5.50 25.70 -34.82
N ILE A 680 6.05 25.04 -33.79
CA ILE A 680 7.37 25.36 -33.26
C ILE A 680 8.40 24.79 -34.24
N LEU A 681 8.57 25.47 -35.37
CA LEU A 681 9.64 25.16 -36.32
C LEU A 681 10.97 25.35 -35.59
N LYS A 682 11.82 24.31 -35.64
CA LYS A 682 13.23 24.27 -35.19
C LYS A 682 14.04 25.49 -35.68
N ARG A 683 13.84 26.66 -35.08
CA ARG A 683 14.77 27.78 -35.10
C ARG A 683 15.25 27.90 -33.67
N GLY A 684 16.54 27.60 -33.50
CA GLY A 684 17.18 27.29 -32.23
C GLY A 684 16.70 28.15 -31.05
N MET A 685 16.11 27.47 -30.08
CA MET A 685 16.30 27.77 -28.66
C MET A 685 17.52 27.00 -28.17
#